data_AF-A0A7J6P7B2-F1
#
_entry.id   AF-A0A7J6P7B2-F1
#
_cell.length_a   1.000
_cell.length_b   1.000
_cell.length_c   1.000
_cell.angle_alpha   90.00
_cell.angle_beta   90.00
_cell.angle_gamma   90.00
#
_symmetry.space_group_name_H-M   'P 1'
#
loop_
_entity.id
_entity.type
_entity.pdbx_description
1 polymer ?
#
loop_
_entity_poly.entity_id
_entity_poly.type
_entity_poly.pdbx_seq_one_letter_code
_entity_poly.pdbx_strand_id
1 'polypeptide(L)'
;MFILPRFYLIFKYPYLHVTASSTRRCRRGRVLEVVFVMSREGHRRAGVRVPLWVRILLCIGMGIIIILSRVKLVSFPEHESIHSAPLVGVNVNSLFTDEYLSGRAWGTYIPQLLFALTPGHSQWEGDDPRRAPVVGLLWSDVNGKNLRYECEVPEKSRVTFRYAEHCHSSGKFVAEDAKLRSSISASWRVRSGAIDVNAQVVNRYVNRTVKFYFYVDDVEGSLGDYRISGLEKATQHQLKWPSAEKFNVAELIQLRKRKIRKNGKILPGFDLVDGGEDCEDQSCLSLWVVEVAENATLRVRLESDKIIGSNDADDDDGYDAAVRRLWPNLKGEMYHAVASVVGGVSDTRGELVVKDGPPVNRSLISMVPSRSFFPRGFLWDEGFHLLLMEEWDPTRALQDRTIANPPALLLTIRSIIAESKGIFDTVESVGSILRTLVAPHLDGWYDFLDKTQASPFSTSSTRCPRWTGRTAAHNLASGLDDYPRGVLVDEGLECHVDLTSWMVLFADTMVKINSTAVGVRPTRFWQGERERLQSLLRTKMVNEKGMFSDPYRQANSCEKRKGKAGSLLSRPPWVGRGMAGQCSPMNGIECDPYSDAPCCSPSGWCGGSRDHCECEGCIRYLPLEERMKKDKAFGRKYTISAAPVHSPHVGYVTIFPLLLGLLDPVKDRQIILTTIDVINKELMTPYGLASLSKSDPLYRMGEDYWRGKIWGNINLLAIGALRHYGSVMDDSTITETADSIRKRIHEDCRGWVQEEEEYL
;
A
#
# COMPACT_ATOMS: atom_id res chain seq x y z
N MET A 1 -33.54 -22.36 -49.85
CA MET A 1 -34.88 -21.73 -49.78
C MET A 1 -35.76 -22.55 -48.85
N PHE A 2 -35.98 -22.08 -47.62
CA PHE A 2 -37.23 -22.20 -46.87
C PHE A 2 -37.15 -21.12 -45.79
N ILE A 3 -37.86 -20.03 -46.06
CA ILE A 3 -37.99 -18.86 -45.21
C ILE A 3 -38.89 -19.29 -44.04
N LEU A 4 -38.37 -19.31 -42.81
CA LEU A 4 -39.20 -19.45 -41.62
C LEU A 4 -39.72 -18.06 -41.20
N PRO A 5 -41.02 -17.93 -40.89
CA PRO A 5 -41.64 -16.64 -40.61
C PRO A 5 -41.19 -16.12 -39.24
N ARG A 6 -40.72 -14.87 -39.19
CA ARG A 6 -40.56 -14.13 -37.93
C ARG A 6 -41.94 -13.89 -37.34
N PHE A 7 -42.24 -14.53 -36.21
CA PHE A 7 -43.38 -14.14 -35.38
C PHE A 7 -43.06 -12.77 -34.74
N TYR A 8 -43.80 -11.75 -35.12
CA TYR A 8 -43.79 -10.45 -34.43
C TYR A 8 -44.87 -10.49 -33.33
N LEU A 9 -44.45 -10.41 -32.08
CA LEU A 9 -45.34 -10.06 -30.97
C LEU A 9 -45.51 -8.53 -30.98
N ILE A 10 -46.68 -8.06 -31.39
CA ILE A 10 -47.02 -6.63 -31.35
C ILE A 10 -47.46 -6.29 -29.92
N PHE A 11 -46.66 -5.52 -29.20
CA PHE A 11 -47.04 -4.89 -27.94
C PHE A 11 -47.30 -3.40 -28.13
N LYS A 12 -48.35 -2.89 -27.47
CA LYS A 12 -48.87 -1.52 -27.65
C LYS A 12 -48.14 -0.47 -26.78
N TYR A 13 -46.86 -0.67 -26.45
CA TYR A 13 -46.08 0.26 -25.62
C TYR A 13 -44.61 0.34 -26.10
N PRO A 14 -44.07 1.54 -26.39
CA PRO A 14 -42.80 1.71 -27.12
C PRO A 14 -41.49 1.57 -26.32
N TYR A 15 -41.52 1.18 -25.04
CA TYR A 15 -40.34 1.24 -24.14
C TYR A 15 -39.95 -0.09 -23.47
N LEU A 16 -40.25 -1.23 -24.08
CA LEU A 16 -39.84 -2.55 -23.56
C LEU A 16 -38.95 -3.28 -24.58
N HIS A 17 -37.67 -3.41 -24.25
CA HIS A 17 -36.75 -4.29 -24.98
C HIS A 17 -36.73 -5.68 -24.33
N VAL A 18 -36.95 -6.72 -25.13
CA VAL A 18 -36.91 -8.12 -24.71
C VAL A 18 -35.85 -8.84 -25.54
N THR A 19 -34.82 -9.37 -24.89
CA THR A 19 -33.81 -10.24 -25.51
C THR A 19 -33.98 -11.68 -25.05
N ALA A 20 -34.17 -12.60 -25.99
CA ALA A 20 -34.16 -14.03 -25.73
C ALA A 20 -32.71 -14.54 -25.64
N SER A 21 -32.35 -15.16 -24.52
CA SER A 21 -31.01 -15.70 -24.27
C SER A 21 -31.02 -17.24 -24.39
N SER A 22 -30.33 -17.73 -25.42
CA SER A 22 -29.95 -19.12 -25.72
C SER A 22 -31.05 -20.12 -26.12
N THR A 23 -30.79 -20.83 -27.22
CA THR A 23 -31.44 -22.10 -27.57
C THR A 23 -30.42 -23.22 -27.42
N ARG A 24 -30.52 -24.10 -26.41
CA ARG A 24 -29.73 -25.33 -26.35
C ARG A 24 -30.50 -26.49 -26.99
N ARG A 25 -29.88 -27.16 -27.97
CA ARG A 25 -30.37 -28.44 -28.51
C ARG A 25 -29.98 -29.57 -27.56
N CYS A 26 -30.93 -30.17 -26.86
CA CYS A 26 -30.75 -31.45 -26.17
C CYS A 26 -31.35 -32.60 -27.00
N ARG A 27 -30.57 -33.65 -27.23
CA ARG A 27 -31.05 -34.92 -27.81
C ARG A 27 -31.87 -35.65 -26.74
N ARG A 28 -33.11 -36.01 -27.11
CA ARG A 28 -34.14 -36.78 -26.37
C ARG A 28 -34.90 -36.00 -25.28
N GLY A 29 -36.12 -35.54 -25.64
CA GLY A 29 -37.26 -35.49 -24.71
C GLY A 29 -37.49 -34.21 -23.88
N ARG A 30 -37.96 -33.14 -24.55
CA ARG A 30 -38.89 -32.07 -24.10
C ARG A 30 -38.74 -31.41 -22.70
N VAL A 31 -38.12 -30.22 -22.67
CA VAL A 31 -38.66 -28.96 -22.10
C VAL A 31 -38.01 -27.78 -22.86
N LEU A 32 -38.79 -26.75 -23.24
CA LEU A 32 -38.28 -25.48 -23.76
C LEU A 32 -38.38 -24.44 -22.64
N GLU A 33 -37.26 -24.08 -22.03
CA GLU A 33 -37.21 -23.03 -21.01
C GLU A 33 -36.87 -21.71 -21.71
N VAL A 34 -37.82 -20.76 -21.74
CA VAL A 34 -37.62 -19.42 -22.31
C VAL A 34 -37.60 -18.43 -21.16
N VAL A 35 -36.41 -17.93 -20.84
CA VAL A 35 -36.21 -16.89 -19.81
C VAL A 35 -36.31 -15.53 -20.50
N PHE A 36 -37.28 -14.71 -20.07
CA PHE A 36 -37.40 -13.32 -20.50
C PHE A 36 -36.69 -12.42 -19.49
N VAL A 37 -35.70 -11.64 -19.95
CA VAL A 37 -35.08 -10.57 -19.16
C VAL A 37 -35.64 -9.25 -19.66
N MET A 38 -36.26 -8.47 -18.76
CA MET A 38 -36.75 -7.12 -19.05
C MET A 38 -35.88 -6.12 -18.30
N SER A 39 -35.29 -5.14 -19.01
CA SER A 39 -34.71 -3.96 -18.39
C SER A 39 -35.60 -2.75 -18.64
N ARG A 40 -35.67 -1.82 -17.69
CA ARG A 40 -36.43 -0.57 -17.80
C ARG A 40 -35.42 0.58 -17.84
N GLU A 41 -35.32 1.28 -18.95
CA GLU A 41 -34.51 2.51 -19.04
C GLU A 41 -35.36 3.72 -18.60
N GLY A 42 -34.85 4.47 -17.61
CA GLY A 42 -35.15 5.89 -17.38
C GLY A 42 -36.59 6.31 -17.03
N HIS A 43 -36.91 6.42 -15.73
CA HIS A 43 -37.47 7.62 -15.08
C HIS A 43 -38.10 7.29 -13.71
N ARG A 44 -37.69 8.06 -12.67
CA ARG A 44 -38.30 8.07 -11.33
C ARG A 44 -39.70 8.68 -11.39
N ARG A 45 -40.77 7.86 -11.28
CA ARG A 45 -42.05 8.25 -10.67
C ARG A 45 -42.74 7.02 -10.08
N ALA A 46 -43.24 7.20 -8.86
CA ALA A 46 -43.77 6.17 -7.97
C ALA A 46 -45.04 5.48 -8.51
N GLY A 47 -45.16 4.18 -8.18
CA GLY A 47 -46.42 3.51 -7.87
C GLY A 47 -47.47 3.39 -8.99
N VAL A 48 -47.26 2.49 -9.95
CA VAL A 48 -48.37 1.93 -10.76
C VAL A 48 -48.23 0.41 -10.83
N ARG A 49 -49.17 -0.34 -10.26
CA ARG A 49 -49.28 -1.80 -10.43
C ARG A 49 -49.99 -2.10 -11.74
N VAL A 50 -49.27 -2.65 -12.73
CA VAL A 50 -49.87 -3.13 -13.98
C VAL A 50 -49.92 -4.67 -13.94
N PRO A 51 -51.10 -5.31 -14.07
CA PRO A 51 -51.18 -6.76 -14.10
C PRO A 51 -50.73 -7.28 -15.47
N LEU A 52 -49.61 -8.02 -15.50
CA LEU A 52 -49.09 -8.66 -16.72
C LEU A 52 -49.64 -10.09 -16.83
N TRP A 53 -50.37 -10.40 -17.90
CA TRP A 53 -50.80 -11.76 -18.22
C TRP A 53 -49.82 -12.39 -19.22
N VAL A 54 -49.15 -13.47 -18.84
CA VAL A 54 -48.26 -14.23 -19.73
C VAL A 54 -49.02 -15.42 -20.29
N ARG A 55 -49.05 -15.56 -21.63
CA ARG A 55 -49.60 -16.75 -22.31
C ARG A 55 -48.47 -17.74 -22.56
N ILE A 56 -48.54 -18.92 -21.94
CA ILE A 56 -47.61 -20.02 -22.21
C ILE A 56 -48.32 -21.04 -23.11
N LEU A 57 -47.73 -21.32 -24.27
CA LEU A 57 -48.20 -22.34 -25.22
C LEU A 57 -47.36 -23.61 -25.06
N LEU A 58 -47.97 -24.68 -24.58
CA LEU A 58 -47.35 -26.01 -24.49
C LEU A 58 -47.87 -26.89 -25.63
N CYS A 59 -46.97 -27.32 -26.52
CA CYS A 59 -47.29 -28.32 -27.53
C CYS A 59 -46.89 -29.71 -27.04
N ILE A 60 -47.88 -30.52 -26.67
CA ILE A 60 -47.71 -31.95 -26.43
C ILE A 60 -48.67 -32.65 -27.38
N GLY A 61 -48.13 -33.40 -28.36
CA GLY A 61 -48.86 -34.35 -29.20
C GLY A 61 -50.27 -33.94 -29.64
N MET A 62 -50.36 -33.23 -30.77
CA MET A 62 -51.59 -32.91 -31.53
C MET A 62 -52.73 -32.15 -30.82
N GLY A 63 -52.54 -31.56 -29.64
CA GLY A 63 -53.50 -30.62 -29.04
C GLY A 63 -52.83 -29.39 -28.43
N ILE A 64 -53.40 -28.20 -28.66
CA ILE A 64 -52.98 -26.95 -27.99
C ILE A 64 -53.85 -26.77 -26.74
N ILE A 65 -53.24 -26.74 -25.57
CA ILE A 65 -53.90 -26.36 -24.31
C ILE A 65 -53.38 -24.98 -23.90
N ILE A 66 -54.30 -24.02 -23.68
CA ILE A 66 -53.98 -22.68 -23.16
C ILE A 66 -54.20 -22.69 -21.65
N ILE A 67 -53.13 -22.50 -20.87
CA ILE A 67 -53.20 -22.31 -19.42
C ILE A 67 -52.97 -20.83 -19.12
N LEU A 68 -53.94 -20.19 -18.46
CA LEU A 68 -53.81 -18.85 -17.91
C LEU A 68 -53.44 -18.95 -16.43
N SER A 69 -52.19 -18.67 -16.08
CA SER A 69 -51.75 -18.59 -14.69
C SER A 69 -51.38 -17.14 -14.33
N ARG A 70 -51.81 -16.69 -13.15
CA ARG A 70 -51.39 -15.42 -12.57
C ARG A 70 -49.97 -15.57 -12.05
N VAL A 71 -49.00 -14.93 -12.69
CA VAL A 71 -47.65 -14.82 -12.14
C VAL A 71 -47.64 -13.69 -11.11
N LYS A 72 -47.34 -14.02 -9.85
CA LYS A 72 -47.02 -13.02 -8.82
C LYS A 72 -45.66 -12.43 -9.20
N LEU A 73 -45.64 -11.20 -9.70
CA LEU A 73 -44.42 -10.40 -9.76
C LEU A 73 -43.98 -10.13 -8.33
N VAL A 74 -43.00 -10.90 -7.85
CA VAL A 74 -42.21 -10.49 -6.68
C VAL A 74 -41.36 -9.33 -7.18
N SER A 75 -41.65 -8.13 -6.70
CA SER A 75 -40.77 -6.99 -6.91
C SER A 75 -39.45 -7.31 -6.20
N PHE A 76 -38.43 -7.64 -6.96
CA PHE A 76 -37.07 -7.48 -6.47
C PHE A 76 -36.84 -5.98 -6.29
N PRO A 77 -36.29 -5.54 -5.14
CA PRO A 77 -35.80 -4.16 -5.03
C PRO A 77 -34.87 -3.91 -6.21
N GLU A 78 -34.91 -2.69 -6.75
CA GLU A 78 -33.93 -2.24 -7.74
C GLU A 78 -32.54 -2.64 -7.25
N HIS A 79 -31.67 -3.08 -8.18
CA HIS A 79 -30.24 -3.18 -7.90
C HIS A 79 -29.74 -1.78 -7.52
N GLU A 80 -29.90 -1.41 -6.26
CA GLU A 80 -28.80 -0.81 -5.54
C GLU A 80 -27.59 -1.68 -5.88
N SER A 81 -26.52 -1.01 -6.30
CA SER A 81 -25.19 -1.56 -6.22
C SER A 81 -25.14 -2.46 -5.00
N ILE A 82 -24.66 -3.70 -5.15
CA ILE A 82 -24.20 -4.47 -4.00
C ILE A 82 -22.97 -3.72 -3.48
N HIS A 83 -23.19 -2.52 -2.91
CA HIS A 83 -22.57 -2.16 -1.66
C HIS A 83 -22.85 -3.37 -0.80
N SER A 84 -21.79 -4.09 -0.47
CA SER A 84 -21.76 -4.98 0.67
C SER A 84 -22.83 -4.52 1.65
N ALA A 85 -23.86 -5.33 1.88
CA ALA A 85 -24.48 -5.26 3.19
C ALA A 85 -23.29 -5.22 4.15
N PRO A 86 -23.13 -4.17 4.97
CA PRO A 86 -22.18 -4.28 6.06
C PRO A 86 -22.52 -5.61 6.75
N LEU A 87 -21.53 -6.30 7.30
CA LEU A 87 -21.86 -7.22 8.38
C LEU A 87 -22.44 -6.35 9.51
N VAL A 88 -23.70 -5.95 9.37
CA VAL A 88 -24.48 -5.20 10.33
C VAL A 88 -24.61 -6.15 11.51
N GLY A 89 -23.84 -5.90 12.57
CA GLY A 89 -24.02 -6.57 13.85
C GLY A 89 -22.80 -7.30 14.42
N VAL A 90 -21.63 -7.33 13.76
CA VAL A 90 -20.41 -7.80 14.45
C VAL A 90 -19.71 -6.60 15.07
N ASN A 91 -19.83 -6.46 16.39
CA ASN A 91 -18.99 -5.53 17.14
C ASN A 91 -17.56 -6.07 17.09
N VAL A 92 -16.71 -5.50 16.23
CA VAL A 92 -15.31 -5.94 16.12
C VAL A 92 -14.53 -5.82 17.43
N ASN A 93 -14.92 -4.92 18.33
CA ASN A 93 -14.31 -4.81 19.66
C ASN A 93 -14.64 -6.03 20.51
N SER A 94 -15.79 -6.69 20.32
CA SER A 94 -16.12 -7.93 21.03
C SER A 94 -15.29 -9.14 20.57
N LEU A 95 -14.46 -8.99 19.54
CA LEU A 95 -13.48 -9.99 19.13
C LEU A 95 -12.20 -9.94 19.97
N PHE A 96 -12.02 -8.89 20.78
CA PHE A 96 -10.84 -8.66 21.59
C PHE A 96 -11.21 -8.58 23.08
N THR A 97 -10.27 -8.96 23.95
CA THR A 97 -10.46 -8.84 25.41
C THR A 97 -10.34 -7.39 25.87
N ASP A 98 -10.95 -7.03 26.99
CA ASP A 98 -10.78 -5.69 27.58
C ASP A 98 -9.32 -5.41 27.94
N GLU A 99 -8.58 -6.44 28.34
CA GLU A 99 -7.13 -6.40 28.57
C GLU A 99 -6.37 -6.04 27.28
N TYR A 100 -6.72 -6.67 26.16
CA TYR A 100 -6.13 -6.38 24.85
C TYR A 100 -6.35 -4.92 24.44
N LEU A 101 -7.59 -4.43 24.60
CA LEU A 101 -7.99 -3.08 24.23
C LEU A 101 -7.37 -2.03 25.16
N SER A 102 -7.30 -2.30 26.47
CA SER A 102 -6.74 -1.39 27.46
C SER A 102 -5.22 -1.24 27.34
N GLY A 103 -4.48 -2.31 27.04
CA GLY A 103 -3.04 -2.25 26.79
C GLY A 103 -2.65 -1.39 25.57
N ARG A 104 -3.60 -1.19 24.63
CA ARG A 104 -3.41 -0.43 23.37
C ARG A 104 -4.26 0.83 23.31
N ALA A 105 -4.87 1.20 24.43
CA ALA A 105 -5.83 2.29 24.50
C ALA A 105 -5.21 3.63 24.08
N TRP A 106 -3.94 3.83 24.43
CA TRP A 106 -3.14 4.99 24.06
C TRP A 106 -1.83 4.55 23.45
N GLY A 107 -1.36 5.30 22.45
CA GLY A 107 -0.10 4.99 21.80
C GLY A 107 0.38 6.13 20.91
N THR A 108 1.51 5.90 20.24
CA THR A 108 2.13 6.86 19.32
C THR A 108 1.46 6.86 17.95
N TYR A 109 0.13 6.93 17.90
CA TYR A 109 -0.68 6.69 16.70
C TYR A 109 -0.68 7.83 15.68
N ILE A 110 0.12 8.88 15.89
CA ILE A 110 0.34 10.00 14.97
C ILE A 110 1.80 9.96 14.48
N PRO A 111 2.15 9.06 13.55
CA PRO A 111 3.53 8.78 13.17
C PRO A 111 4.28 9.98 12.55
N GLN A 112 3.53 10.93 11.99
CA GLN A 112 3.99 12.23 11.49
C GLN A 112 4.73 13.06 12.56
N LEU A 113 4.38 12.93 13.83
CA LEU A 113 4.98 13.71 14.91
C LEU A 113 6.19 12.99 15.48
N LEU A 114 7.22 13.75 15.88
CA LEU A 114 8.43 13.18 16.51
C LEU A 114 8.09 12.43 17.79
N PHE A 115 7.25 13.03 18.65
CA PHE A 115 6.68 12.38 19.83
C PHE A 115 5.30 12.94 20.18
N ALA A 116 4.29 12.08 20.14
CA ALA A 116 2.95 12.35 20.63
C ALA A 116 2.23 11.05 21.00
N LEU A 117 1.34 11.12 21.97
CA LEU A 117 0.44 10.06 22.39
C LEU A 117 -1.00 10.51 22.17
N THR A 118 -1.85 9.62 21.68
CA THR A 118 -3.28 9.85 21.45
C THR A 118 -4.06 8.54 21.67
N PRO A 119 -5.34 8.59 22.06
CA PRO A 119 -6.12 7.37 22.23
C PRO A 119 -6.42 6.72 20.88
N GLY A 120 -6.38 5.39 20.86
CA GLY A 120 -6.77 4.57 19.71
C GLY A 120 -8.29 4.60 19.46
N HIS A 121 -8.72 4.21 18.26
CA HIS A 121 -10.08 4.42 17.77
C HIS A 121 -11.12 3.69 18.60
N SER A 122 -10.76 2.52 19.12
CA SER A 122 -11.61 1.72 20.00
C SER A 122 -11.91 2.39 21.34
N GLN A 123 -11.15 3.43 21.73
CA GLN A 123 -11.28 4.14 23.01
C GLN A 123 -11.67 5.60 22.84
N TRP A 124 -11.79 6.10 21.60
CA TRP A 124 -12.26 7.44 21.33
C TRP A 124 -13.77 7.45 21.13
N GLU A 125 -14.50 8.11 22.03
CA GLU A 125 -15.97 8.17 22.00
C GLU A 125 -16.54 9.42 21.29
N GLY A 126 -15.69 10.36 20.87
CA GLY A 126 -16.14 11.61 20.25
C GLY A 126 -16.56 11.46 18.78
N ASP A 127 -17.52 12.30 18.35
CA ASP A 127 -18.10 12.27 17.01
C ASP A 127 -17.07 12.58 15.89
N ASP A 128 -16.12 13.49 16.15
CA ASP A 128 -15.03 13.79 15.23
C ASP A 128 -13.73 13.10 15.69
N PRO A 129 -13.32 12.01 15.00
CA PRO A 129 -12.14 11.28 15.37
C PRO A 129 -10.82 12.06 15.32
N ARG A 130 -10.78 13.20 14.63
CA ARG A 130 -9.62 14.10 14.54
C ARG A 130 -9.45 14.96 15.79
N ARG A 131 -10.44 14.99 16.68
CA ARG A 131 -10.44 15.76 17.92
C ARG A 131 -10.02 14.95 19.14
N ALA A 132 -9.51 13.74 18.91
CA ALA A 132 -8.94 12.93 19.97
C ALA A 132 -7.81 13.68 20.68
N PRO A 133 -7.71 13.58 22.02
CA PRO A 133 -6.74 14.34 22.77
C PRO A 133 -5.33 13.90 22.40
N VAL A 134 -4.41 14.87 22.39
CA VAL A 134 -3.00 14.63 22.08
C VAL A 134 -2.12 15.15 23.21
N VAL A 135 -1.28 14.26 23.74
CA VAL A 135 -0.22 14.59 24.69
C VAL A 135 1.10 14.51 23.95
N GLY A 136 1.83 15.61 23.83
CA GLY A 136 3.04 15.62 23.01
C GLY A 136 4.19 16.46 23.55
N LEU A 137 5.33 16.29 22.90
CA LEU A 137 6.59 16.93 23.26
C LEU A 137 7.25 17.54 22.01
N LEU A 138 7.53 18.84 22.07
CA LEU A 138 8.40 19.52 21.11
C LEU A 138 9.69 19.92 21.80
N TRP A 139 10.72 20.18 21.00
CA TRP A 139 11.94 20.78 21.50
C TRP A 139 12.53 21.81 20.55
N SER A 140 13.37 22.70 21.08
CA SER A 140 14.08 23.69 20.28
C SER A 140 15.33 24.21 21.00
N ASP A 141 16.12 25.04 20.31
CA ASP A 141 17.14 25.84 20.99
C ASP A 141 16.53 26.86 21.97
N VAL A 142 17.34 27.49 22.83
CA VAL A 142 16.88 28.52 23.78
C VAL A 142 16.14 29.70 23.14
N ASN A 143 16.42 30.02 21.87
CA ASN A 143 15.71 31.08 21.15
C ASN A 143 14.52 30.54 20.35
N GLY A 144 14.25 29.23 20.45
CA GLY A 144 13.30 28.43 19.69
C GLY A 144 13.21 28.74 18.22
N LYS A 145 14.37 28.97 17.61
CA LYS A 145 14.49 29.13 16.16
C LYS A 145 14.31 27.78 15.45
N ASN A 146 14.87 26.72 16.01
CA ASN A 146 14.85 25.36 15.47
C ASN A 146 13.82 24.51 16.22
N LEU A 147 12.54 24.86 16.10
CA LEU A 147 11.46 24.09 16.71
C LEU A 147 11.26 22.76 15.99
N ARG A 148 11.23 21.66 16.74
CA ARG A 148 11.03 20.29 16.23
C ARG A 148 9.65 19.81 16.62
N TYR A 149 8.90 19.31 15.65
CA TYR A 149 7.52 18.87 15.83
C TYR A 149 7.22 17.67 14.94
N GLU A 150 7.24 17.87 13.62
CA GLU A 150 7.03 16.81 12.64
C GLU A 150 8.34 16.10 12.28
N CYS A 151 8.20 14.84 11.88
CA CYS A 151 9.23 13.99 11.33
C CYS A 151 9.65 14.51 9.95
N GLU A 152 10.51 15.52 9.88
CA GLU A 152 11.08 15.98 8.61
C GLU A 152 12.29 15.13 8.16
N VAL A 153 12.44 14.96 6.86
CA VAL A 153 13.57 14.23 6.24
C VAL A 153 14.92 14.76 6.74
N PRO A 154 15.90 13.88 7.08
CA PRO A 154 17.15 14.30 7.73
C PRO A 154 17.94 15.35 6.95
N GLU A 155 17.89 15.36 5.61
CA GLU A 155 18.57 16.33 4.75
C GLU A 155 18.09 17.76 5.02
N LYS A 156 16.81 17.92 5.36
CA LYS A 156 16.17 19.22 5.65
C LYS A 156 16.29 19.58 7.14
N SER A 157 15.95 18.62 8.00
CA SER A 157 15.81 18.85 9.43
C SER A 157 17.16 18.82 10.17
N ARG A 158 18.10 18.01 9.66
CA ARG A 158 19.31 17.52 10.32
C ARG A 158 19.03 16.83 11.65
N VAL A 159 17.92 16.10 11.70
CA VAL A 159 17.50 15.27 12.83
C VAL A 159 17.37 13.85 12.33
N THR A 160 18.08 12.91 12.97
CA THR A 160 17.81 11.48 12.83
C THR A 160 17.07 11.00 14.07
N PHE A 161 16.20 10.01 13.93
CA PHE A 161 15.37 9.55 15.04
C PHE A 161 14.95 8.10 14.88
N ARG A 162 14.64 7.45 16.01
CA ARG A 162 14.16 6.06 16.07
C ARG A 162 13.40 5.81 17.35
N TYR A 163 12.62 4.75 17.38
CA TYR A 163 12.23 4.13 18.64
C TYR A 163 13.34 3.16 19.05
N ALA A 164 13.88 3.32 20.25
CA ALA A 164 14.83 2.38 20.85
C ALA A 164 14.08 1.18 21.45
N GLU A 165 12.93 1.44 22.05
CA GLU A 165 12.03 0.46 22.66
C GLU A 165 10.59 0.86 22.33
N HIS A 166 9.72 -0.11 22.05
CA HIS A 166 8.29 0.17 21.83
C HIS A 166 7.44 -1.06 22.20
N CYS A 167 6.59 -0.89 23.21
CA CYS A 167 5.63 -1.87 23.69
C CYS A 167 4.21 -1.28 23.59
N HIS A 168 3.18 -2.04 24.00
CA HIS A 168 1.78 -1.61 23.84
C HIS A 168 1.46 -0.31 24.57
N SER A 169 1.93 -0.17 25.81
CA SER A 169 1.63 0.97 26.70
C SER A 169 2.88 1.76 27.12
N SER A 170 4.06 1.40 26.62
CA SER A 170 5.34 1.99 27.04
C SER A 170 6.32 2.06 25.87
N GLY A 171 7.39 2.85 26.04
CA GLY A 171 8.49 2.82 25.10
C GLY A 171 9.48 3.95 25.28
N LYS A 172 10.45 4.01 24.37
CA LYS A 172 11.53 4.99 24.36
C LYS A 172 11.85 5.43 22.94
N PHE A 173 11.69 6.71 22.70
CA PHE A 173 12.06 7.42 21.48
C PHE A 173 13.39 8.14 21.67
N VAL A 174 14.24 8.14 20.63
CA VAL A 174 15.53 8.85 20.62
C VAL A 174 15.64 9.65 19.32
N ALA A 175 16.11 10.89 19.43
CA ALA A 175 16.41 11.76 18.30
C ALA A 175 17.77 12.43 18.47
N GLU A 176 18.60 12.36 17.43
CA GLU A 176 19.87 13.07 17.35
C GLU A 176 19.67 14.35 16.53
N ASP A 177 19.72 15.50 17.20
CA ASP A 177 19.56 16.80 16.56
C ASP A 177 20.92 17.45 16.32
N ALA A 178 21.40 17.38 15.08
CA ALA A 178 22.72 17.91 14.72
C ALA A 178 22.78 19.44 14.76
N LYS A 179 21.66 20.16 14.59
CA LYS A 179 21.63 21.64 14.72
C LYS A 179 21.79 22.05 16.17
N LEU A 180 21.13 21.33 17.09
CA LEU A 180 21.25 21.57 18.52
C LEU A 180 22.55 21.00 19.11
N ARG A 181 23.09 19.95 18.48
CA ARG A 181 24.22 19.11 18.94
C ARG A 181 23.86 18.36 20.22
N SER A 182 22.64 17.83 20.24
CA SER A 182 22.05 17.17 21.41
C SER A 182 21.35 15.89 20.99
N SER A 183 21.45 14.88 21.83
CA SER A 183 20.58 13.70 21.80
C SER A 183 19.39 13.94 22.72
N ILE A 184 18.19 13.75 22.19
CA ILE A 184 16.93 13.91 22.90
C ILE A 184 16.33 12.53 23.06
N SER A 185 15.96 12.15 24.28
CA SER A 185 15.21 10.93 24.52
C SER A 185 13.90 11.20 25.23
N ALA A 186 12.82 10.59 24.76
CA ALA A 186 11.50 10.63 25.40
C ALA A 186 11.04 9.21 25.68
N SER A 187 10.78 8.87 26.94
CA SER A 187 10.18 7.60 27.33
C SER A 187 8.80 7.84 27.90
N TRP A 188 7.87 6.91 27.66
CA TRP A 188 6.51 7.01 28.17
C TRP A 188 6.03 5.72 28.81
N ARG A 189 5.00 5.86 29.64
CA ARG A 189 4.22 4.75 30.16
C ARG A 189 2.78 5.20 30.38
N VAL A 190 1.83 4.41 29.90
CA VAL A 190 0.40 4.61 30.10
C VAL A 190 -0.11 3.55 31.07
N ARG A 191 -0.88 3.99 32.06
CA ARG A 191 -1.62 3.15 33.00
C ARG A 191 -3.02 3.69 33.12
N SER A 192 -3.96 2.87 33.59
CA SER A 192 -5.28 3.41 33.92
C SER A 192 -5.12 4.55 34.93
N GLY A 193 -5.70 5.70 34.60
CA GLY A 193 -5.63 6.91 35.40
C GLY A 193 -4.46 7.85 35.09
N ALA A 194 -3.43 7.44 34.34
CA ALA A 194 -2.22 8.25 34.18
C ALA A 194 -1.37 8.00 32.93
N ILE A 195 -0.76 9.07 32.43
CA ILE A 195 0.32 9.04 31.43
C ILE A 195 1.59 9.65 32.06
N ASP A 196 2.65 8.87 32.13
CA ASP A 196 3.98 9.30 32.52
C ASP A 196 4.83 9.57 31.27
N VAL A 197 5.43 10.75 31.15
CA VAL A 197 6.37 11.13 30.09
C VAL A 197 7.66 11.64 30.71
N ASN A 198 8.79 11.00 30.40
CA ASN A 198 10.11 11.48 30.80
C ASN A 198 10.91 11.90 29.57
N ALA A 199 11.38 13.14 29.55
CA ALA A 199 12.22 13.68 28.49
C ALA A 199 13.60 14.05 29.03
N GLN A 200 14.65 13.66 28.32
CA GLN A 200 16.04 13.93 28.71
C GLN A 200 16.83 14.49 27.53
N VAL A 201 17.78 15.36 27.85
CA VAL A 201 18.73 15.95 26.91
C VAL A 201 20.13 15.51 27.30
N VAL A 202 20.83 14.87 26.38
CA VAL A 202 22.27 14.61 26.48
C VAL A 202 22.96 15.50 25.46
N ASN A 203 23.67 16.53 25.92
CA ASN A 203 24.42 17.38 25.00
C ASN A 203 25.76 16.74 24.66
N ARG A 204 26.17 16.89 23.40
CA ARG A 204 27.50 16.46 22.95
C ARG A 204 28.61 17.46 23.31
N TYR A 205 28.24 18.66 23.78
CA TYR A 205 29.15 19.71 24.24
C TYR A 205 28.59 20.37 25.51
N VAL A 206 29.48 20.67 26.47
CA VAL A 206 29.09 21.31 27.73
C VAL A 206 28.50 22.69 27.45
N ASN A 207 27.34 22.98 28.06
CA ASN A 207 26.74 24.33 28.24
C ASN A 207 25.73 24.81 27.17
N ARG A 208 24.93 23.93 26.54
CA ARG A 208 23.76 24.35 25.72
C ARG A 208 22.43 23.93 26.34
N THR A 209 21.56 24.88 26.66
CA THR A 209 20.21 24.60 27.14
C THR A 209 19.28 24.27 25.96
N VAL A 210 18.37 23.32 26.15
CA VAL A 210 17.30 22.98 25.21
C VAL A 210 15.96 23.35 25.83
N LYS A 211 15.03 23.87 25.02
CA LYS A 211 13.66 24.15 25.47
C LYS A 211 12.77 22.98 25.12
N PHE A 212 12.09 22.41 26.11
CA PHE A 212 10.98 21.49 25.89
C PHE A 212 9.65 22.22 25.96
N TYR A 213 8.73 21.80 25.10
CA TYR A 213 7.35 22.24 25.09
C TYR A 213 6.49 20.99 25.28
N PHE A 214 5.94 20.82 26.47
CA PHE A 214 4.96 19.78 26.76
C PHE A 214 3.58 20.36 26.50
N TYR A 215 2.73 19.66 25.76
CA TYR A 215 1.39 20.15 25.45
C TYR A 215 0.35 19.06 25.65
N VAL A 216 -0.84 19.51 26.04
CA VAL A 216 -2.07 18.73 26.05
C VAL A 216 -3.07 19.46 25.17
N ASP A 217 -3.35 18.87 24.03
CA ASP A 217 -4.41 19.28 23.11
C ASP A 217 -5.65 18.46 23.42
N ASP A 218 -6.56 19.01 24.22
CA ASP A 218 -7.85 18.38 24.57
C ASP A 218 -9.00 19.34 24.28
N VAL A 219 -9.12 19.68 23.00
CA VAL A 219 -10.09 20.65 22.45
C VAL A 219 -11.54 20.35 22.83
N GLU A 220 -11.91 19.09 23.02
CA GLU A 220 -13.27 18.63 23.37
C GLU A 220 -13.47 18.37 24.87
N GLY A 221 -12.43 18.53 25.70
CA GLY A 221 -12.50 18.22 27.13
C GLY A 221 -12.73 16.72 27.42
N SER A 222 -12.28 15.86 26.51
CA SER A 222 -12.48 14.41 26.58
C SER A 222 -11.69 13.75 27.70
N LEU A 223 -10.63 14.40 28.20
CA LEU A 223 -9.91 13.96 29.38
C LEU A 223 -10.63 14.35 30.68
N GLY A 224 -11.73 15.11 30.61
CA GLY A 224 -12.40 15.66 31.79
C GLY A 224 -11.45 16.51 32.64
N ASP A 225 -11.63 16.45 33.96
CA ASP A 225 -10.71 17.08 34.89
C ASP A 225 -9.40 16.29 34.94
N TYR A 226 -8.29 16.95 34.56
CA TYR A 226 -6.96 16.35 34.64
C TYR A 226 -5.99 17.18 35.48
N ARG A 227 -5.02 16.51 36.08
CA ARG A 227 -3.92 17.11 36.84
C ARG A 227 -2.60 16.85 36.16
N ILE A 228 -1.72 17.85 36.15
CA ILE A 228 -0.34 17.70 35.69
C ILE A 228 0.63 17.98 36.83
N SER A 229 1.65 17.13 36.96
CA SER A 229 2.73 17.28 37.95
C SER A 229 4.11 17.16 37.28
N GLY A 230 5.14 17.70 37.93
CA GLY A 230 6.52 17.73 37.41
C GLY A 230 6.82 18.88 36.45
N LEU A 231 5.89 19.83 36.32
CA LEU A 231 6.02 21.07 35.54
C LEU A 231 5.97 22.33 36.42
N GLU A 232 6.28 22.21 37.71
CA GLU A 232 6.14 23.31 38.68
C GLU A 232 7.09 24.50 38.36
N LYS A 233 8.20 24.23 37.66
CA LYS A 233 9.16 25.25 37.19
C LYS A 233 8.90 25.71 35.75
N ALA A 234 7.89 25.15 35.07
CA ALA A 234 7.56 25.51 33.70
C ALA A 234 6.74 26.81 33.66
N THR A 235 6.87 27.55 32.56
CA THR A 235 5.92 28.63 32.24
C THR A 235 4.72 28.02 31.53
N GLN A 236 3.53 28.15 32.12
CA GLN A 236 2.29 27.70 31.52
C GLN A 236 1.71 28.79 30.62
N HIS A 237 1.20 28.36 29.47
CA HIS A 237 0.56 29.17 28.45
C HIS A 237 -0.77 28.51 28.05
N GLN A 238 -1.82 29.32 27.95
CA GLN A 238 -3.09 28.90 27.36
C GLN A 238 -3.20 29.51 25.97
N LEU A 239 -3.07 28.67 24.95
CA LEU A 239 -3.07 29.11 23.56
C LEU A 239 -4.41 28.81 22.91
N LYS A 240 -5.18 29.87 22.67
CA LYS A 240 -6.43 29.81 21.91
C LYS A 240 -6.23 29.19 20.54
N TRP A 241 -7.00 28.14 20.26
CA TRP A 241 -6.93 27.40 19.01
C TRP A 241 -7.62 28.19 17.87
N PRO A 242 -7.01 28.31 16.67
CA PRO A 242 -7.58 29.12 15.60
C PRO A 242 -8.87 28.52 15.02
N SER A 243 -8.95 27.19 14.93
CA SER A 243 -10.10 26.42 14.43
C SER A 243 -9.85 24.92 14.63
N ALA A 244 -10.89 24.13 14.94
CA ALA A 244 -10.78 22.67 15.09
C ALA A 244 -10.19 21.94 13.86
N GLU A 245 -10.21 22.55 12.66
CA GLU A 245 -9.71 21.97 11.41
C GLU A 245 -8.19 22.11 11.19
N LYS A 246 -7.47 22.88 12.03
CA LYS A 246 -6.02 23.16 11.85
C LYS A 246 -5.19 22.61 13.01
N PHE A 247 -4.83 21.33 12.93
CA PHE A 247 -3.91 20.70 13.87
C PHE A 247 -2.46 20.97 13.49
N ASN A 248 -1.87 22.03 14.08
CA ASN A 248 -0.43 22.27 14.02
C ASN A 248 0.05 23.11 15.20
N VAL A 249 0.45 22.44 16.28
CA VAL A 249 0.96 23.10 17.50
C VAL A 249 2.20 23.93 17.21
N ALA A 250 3.09 23.48 16.32
CA ALA A 250 4.28 24.22 15.96
C ALA A 250 3.96 25.55 15.27
N GLU A 251 3.03 25.57 14.32
CA GLU A 251 2.56 26.80 13.67
C GLU A 251 1.93 27.75 14.68
N LEU A 252 1.10 27.24 15.60
CA LEU A 252 0.50 28.04 16.66
C LEU A 252 1.57 28.68 17.56
N ILE A 253 2.59 27.91 17.97
CA ILE A 253 3.72 28.44 18.74
C ILE A 253 4.40 29.55 17.93
N GLN A 254 4.70 29.34 16.63
CA GLN A 254 5.35 30.35 15.79
C GLN A 254 4.51 31.64 15.64
N LEU A 255 3.18 31.51 15.47
CA LEU A 255 2.25 32.65 15.37
C LEU A 255 2.18 33.46 16.67
N ARG A 256 2.39 32.81 17.83
CA ARG A 256 2.31 33.44 19.15
C ARG A 256 3.66 33.92 19.69
N LYS A 257 4.78 33.70 18.97
CA LYS A 257 6.09 34.24 19.37
C LYS A 257 6.13 35.75 19.20
N ARG A 258 6.56 36.44 20.25
CA ARG A 258 6.96 37.85 20.17
C ARG A 258 8.42 37.99 20.54
N LYS A 259 9.15 38.81 19.76
CA LYS A 259 10.54 39.14 20.07
C LYS A 259 10.62 39.82 21.43
N ILE A 260 11.50 39.34 22.30
CA ILE A 260 11.76 39.97 23.60
C ILE A 260 12.35 41.36 23.35
N ARG A 261 11.80 42.38 24.01
CA ARG A 261 12.30 43.76 23.94
C ARG A 261 12.64 44.28 25.33
N LYS A 262 13.84 44.82 25.51
CA LYS A 262 14.27 45.50 26.74
C LYS A 262 14.93 46.83 26.37
N ASN A 263 14.42 47.94 26.92
CA ASN A 263 14.89 49.30 26.63
C ASN A 263 14.98 49.62 25.12
N GLY A 264 13.97 49.21 24.34
CA GLY A 264 13.92 49.42 22.88
C GLY A 264 14.83 48.51 22.06
N LYS A 265 15.71 47.69 22.67
CA LYS A 265 16.54 46.70 21.98
C LYS A 265 15.84 45.34 21.95
N ILE A 266 15.91 44.67 20.80
CA ILE A 266 15.47 43.28 20.64
C ILE A 266 16.54 42.38 21.27
N LEU A 267 16.14 41.56 22.24
CA LEU A 267 17.00 40.55 22.88
C LEU A 267 16.89 39.21 22.13
N PRO A 268 17.90 38.31 22.27
CA PRO A 268 17.77 36.92 21.85
C PRO A 268 16.60 36.23 22.58
N GLY A 269 15.82 35.43 21.85
CA GLY A 269 14.66 34.72 22.38
C GLY A 269 13.30 35.33 21.98
N PHE A 270 12.25 34.69 22.47
CA PHE A 270 10.87 35.12 22.29
C PHE A 270 10.06 34.83 23.54
N ASP A 271 9.03 35.63 23.75
CA ASP A 271 7.93 35.34 24.67
C ASP A 271 6.80 34.71 23.88
N LEU A 272 6.10 33.75 24.49
CA LEU A 272 4.80 33.32 24.01
C LEU A 272 3.73 34.18 24.64
N VAL A 273 2.78 34.62 23.82
CA VAL A 273 1.67 35.43 24.29
C VAL A 273 0.39 34.61 24.22
N ASP A 274 -0.19 34.39 25.40
CA ASP A 274 -1.52 33.83 25.56
C ASP A 274 -2.49 34.74 24.81
N GLY A 275 -3.25 34.19 23.89
CA GLY A 275 -4.16 34.97 23.06
C GLY A 275 -5.21 35.63 23.96
N GLY A 276 -5.25 36.96 23.98
CA GLY A 276 -6.16 37.73 24.84
C GLY A 276 -7.65 37.36 24.68
N GLU A 277 -8.36 37.53 25.79
CA GLU A 277 -9.71 37.10 26.18
C GLU A 277 -9.83 35.62 26.55
N ASP A 278 -10.41 35.38 27.74
CA ASP A 278 -10.41 34.12 28.48
C ASP A 278 -10.96 32.94 27.66
N CYS A 279 -10.37 31.76 27.87
CA CYS A 279 -10.76 30.48 27.25
C CYS A 279 -12.14 29.96 27.69
N GLU A 280 -13.01 30.79 28.27
CA GLU A 280 -14.25 30.36 28.93
C GLU A 280 -15.26 29.71 27.95
N ASP A 281 -15.25 30.09 26.67
CA ASP A 281 -16.23 29.61 25.67
C ASP A 281 -15.61 29.01 24.38
N GLN A 282 -14.30 28.75 24.33
CA GLN A 282 -13.61 28.31 23.11
C GLN A 282 -12.51 27.28 23.36
N SER A 283 -12.27 26.42 22.36
CA SER A 283 -11.24 25.39 22.41
C SER A 283 -9.83 25.97 22.59
N CYS A 284 -9.12 25.53 23.63
CA CYS A 284 -7.78 26.01 23.97
C CYS A 284 -6.78 24.86 24.08
N LEU A 285 -5.56 25.10 23.57
CA LEU A 285 -4.41 24.24 23.78
C LEU A 285 -3.73 24.64 25.09
N SER A 286 -3.56 23.69 25.99
CA SER A 286 -2.70 23.89 27.16
C SER A 286 -1.25 23.58 26.81
N LEU A 287 -0.36 24.54 26.96
CA LEU A 287 1.06 24.44 26.61
C LEU A 287 1.94 24.81 27.81
N TRP A 288 2.88 23.94 28.18
CA TRP A 288 3.88 24.21 29.20
C TRP A 288 5.26 24.27 28.57
N VAL A 289 5.95 25.39 28.78
CA VAL A 289 7.30 25.61 28.27
C VAL A 289 8.29 25.56 29.41
N VAL A 290 9.28 24.67 29.28
CA VAL A 290 10.30 24.45 30.30
C VAL A 290 11.68 24.44 29.66
N GLU A 291 12.58 25.26 30.19
CA GLU A 291 13.99 25.22 29.83
C GLU A 291 14.66 24.08 30.58
N VAL A 292 15.31 23.17 29.85
CA VAL A 292 15.97 21.99 30.42
C VAL A 292 17.45 22.06 30.09
N ALA A 293 18.25 22.12 31.17
CA ALA A 293 19.70 22.14 31.09
C ALA A 293 20.25 20.75 30.71
N GLU A 294 21.54 20.71 30.38
CA GLU A 294 22.27 19.48 30.12
C GLU A 294 22.13 18.47 31.26
N ASN A 295 21.85 17.20 30.92
CA ASN A 295 21.66 16.10 31.87
C ASN A 295 20.47 16.26 32.83
N ALA A 296 19.59 17.24 32.61
CA ALA A 296 18.32 17.31 33.32
C ALA A 296 17.27 16.42 32.64
N THR A 297 16.46 15.77 33.48
CA THR A 297 15.29 15.00 33.05
C THR A 297 14.04 15.77 33.43
N LEU A 298 13.22 16.09 32.43
CA LEU A 298 11.86 16.53 32.64
C LEU A 298 10.99 15.29 32.89
N ARG A 299 10.32 15.22 34.03
CA ARG A 299 9.39 14.13 34.35
C ARG A 299 8.02 14.73 34.47
N VAL A 300 7.11 14.35 33.60
CA VAL A 300 5.74 14.86 33.57
C VAL A 300 4.79 13.70 33.82
N ARG A 301 3.83 13.92 34.70
CA ARG A 301 2.70 13.01 34.90
C ARG A 301 1.40 13.75 34.67
N LEU A 302 0.59 13.22 33.77
CA LEU A 302 -0.79 13.62 33.50
C LEU A 302 -1.74 12.59 34.14
N GLU A 303 -2.64 13.03 35.00
CA GLU A 303 -3.60 12.17 35.71
C GLU A 303 -5.03 12.55 35.30
N SER A 304 -5.84 11.56 34.93
CA SER A 304 -7.27 11.70 34.60
C SER A 304 -7.95 10.34 34.68
N ASP A 305 -9.19 10.29 35.19
CA ASP A 305 -10.00 9.08 35.25
C ASP A 305 -10.42 8.56 33.86
N LYS A 306 -10.28 9.38 32.82
CA LYS A 306 -10.56 9.03 31.41
C LYS A 306 -9.39 8.36 30.70
N ILE A 307 -8.20 8.35 31.32
CA ILE A 307 -7.05 7.65 30.74
C ILE A 307 -7.19 6.15 31.02
N ILE A 308 -7.35 5.38 29.95
CA ILE A 308 -7.38 3.92 30.00
C ILE A 308 -5.99 3.40 29.63
N GLY A 309 -5.49 2.44 30.40
CA GLY A 309 -4.22 1.76 30.14
C GLY A 309 -4.16 0.45 30.89
N SER A 310 -3.30 -0.48 30.46
CA SER A 310 -3.09 -1.70 31.22
C SER A 310 -2.47 -1.39 32.58
N ASN A 311 -3.01 -2.03 33.63
CA ASN A 311 -2.43 -2.01 34.98
C ASN A 311 -1.43 -3.15 35.19
N ASP A 312 -1.43 -4.13 34.28
CA ASP A 312 -0.51 -5.24 34.33
C ASP A 312 0.89 -4.73 34.03
N ALA A 313 1.83 -5.18 34.86
CA ALA A 313 3.24 -4.91 34.73
C ALA A 313 3.87 -5.73 33.59
N ASP A 314 3.12 -6.08 32.53
CA ASP A 314 3.47 -7.04 31.47
C ASP A 314 4.64 -6.62 30.54
N ASP A 315 5.50 -5.73 31.04
CA ASP A 315 6.89 -5.52 30.65
C ASP A 315 7.87 -6.18 31.66
N ASP A 316 7.46 -7.20 32.44
CA ASP A 316 8.26 -7.72 33.57
C ASP A 316 9.66 -8.23 33.16
N ASP A 317 9.87 -8.63 31.90
CA ASP A 317 11.19 -8.98 31.35
C ASP A 317 11.85 -7.83 30.53
N GLY A 318 11.09 -6.80 30.15
CA GLY A 318 11.50 -5.68 29.30
C GLY A 318 11.54 -5.96 27.79
N TYR A 319 11.43 -4.89 26.98
CA TYR A 319 11.42 -4.94 25.50
C TYR A 319 12.52 -5.83 24.91
N ASP A 320 13.77 -5.64 25.35
CA ASP A 320 14.93 -6.42 24.89
C ASP A 320 14.77 -7.93 25.12
N ALA A 321 14.20 -8.33 26.26
CA ALA A 321 13.99 -9.75 26.54
C ALA A 321 12.87 -10.33 25.66
N ALA A 322 11.80 -9.56 25.41
CA ALA A 322 10.75 -9.94 24.49
C ALA A 322 11.30 -10.15 23.06
N VAL A 323 12.14 -9.23 22.58
CA VAL A 323 12.81 -9.37 21.27
C VAL A 323 13.74 -10.57 21.25
N ARG A 324 14.56 -10.80 22.29
CA ARG A 324 15.45 -11.97 22.38
C ARG A 324 14.70 -13.29 22.39
N ARG A 325 13.52 -13.34 23.03
CA ARG A 325 12.69 -14.54 23.10
C ARG A 325 12.16 -14.93 21.73
N LEU A 326 11.72 -13.95 20.94
CA LEU A 326 11.20 -14.16 19.59
C LEU A 326 12.33 -14.39 18.56
N TRP A 327 13.40 -13.60 18.65
CA TRP A 327 14.54 -13.65 17.73
C TRP A 327 15.88 -13.72 18.47
N PRO A 328 16.27 -14.92 18.99
CA PRO A 328 17.49 -15.07 19.79
C PRO A 328 18.78 -14.79 19.02
N ASN A 329 18.75 -14.84 17.69
CA ASN A 329 19.89 -14.57 16.82
C ASN A 329 19.95 -13.12 16.30
N LEU A 330 18.94 -12.29 16.62
CA LEU A 330 18.95 -10.87 16.29
C LEU A 330 19.95 -10.16 17.21
N LYS A 331 20.89 -9.41 16.63
CA LYS A 331 21.84 -8.62 17.42
C LYS A 331 21.09 -7.51 18.14
N GLY A 332 21.46 -7.23 19.40
CA GLY A 332 20.83 -6.19 20.21
C GLY A 332 20.81 -4.80 19.56
N GLU A 333 21.85 -4.48 18.77
CA GLU A 333 21.92 -3.25 17.99
C GLU A 333 20.80 -3.10 16.95
N MET A 334 20.11 -4.18 16.55
CA MET A 334 19.04 -4.15 15.56
C MET A 334 17.63 -4.12 16.17
N TYR A 335 17.51 -4.11 17.51
CA TYR A 335 16.19 -4.16 18.15
C TYR A 335 15.34 -2.92 17.83
N HIS A 336 15.96 -1.76 17.59
CA HIS A 336 15.25 -0.56 17.17
C HIS A 336 14.50 -0.72 15.84
N ALA A 337 14.88 -1.66 14.98
CA ALA A 337 14.17 -1.91 13.74
C ALA A 337 12.74 -2.40 14.03
N VAL A 338 12.59 -3.33 14.98
CA VAL A 338 11.27 -3.82 15.42
C VAL A 338 10.51 -2.69 16.11
N ALA A 339 11.15 -1.98 17.05
CA ALA A 339 10.52 -0.86 17.77
C ALA A 339 10.03 0.23 16.81
N SER A 340 10.78 0.51 15.74
CA SER A 340 10.45 1.56 14.78
C SER A 340 9.29 1.18 13.84
N VAL A 341 9.16 -0.09 13.47
CA VAL A 341 7.96 -0.57 12.75
C VAL A 341 6.72 -0.52 13.66
N VAL A 342 6.84 -0.97 14.92
CA VAL A 342 5.74 -0.93 15.88
C VAL A 342 5.33 0.50 16.22
N GLY A 343 6.29 1.40 16.41
CA GLY A 343 6.04 2.81 16.65
C GLY A 343 5.59 3.60 15.41
N GLY A 344 5.66 2.99 14.23
CA GLY A 344 5.11 3.50 12.98
C GLY A 344 3.62 3.16 12.77
N VAL A 345 2.96 2.49 13.72
CA VAL A 345 1.51 2.25 13.66
C VAL A 345 0.76 3.57 13.75
N SER A 346 -0.03 3.85 12.73
CA SER A 346 -0.94 4.99 12.65
C SER A 346 -2.36 4.56 12.94
N ASP A 347 -3.12 5.43 13.60
CA ASP A 347 -4.58 5.36 13.64
C ASP A 347 -5.13 6.60 12.91
N THR A 348 -5.34 6.45 11.61
CA THR A 348 -5.79 7.54 10.74
C THR A 348 -7.30 7.55 10.65
N ARG A 349 -7.88 8.74 10.69
CA ARG A 349 -9.34 8.92 10.69
C ARG A 349 -9.71 10.18 9.93
N GLY A 350 -10.68 10.08 9.03
CA GLY A 350 -11.15 11.24 8.28
C GLY A 350 -11.79 10.92 6.95
N GLU A 351 -11.97 11.96 6.14
CA GLU A 351 -12.62 11.89 4.84
C GLU A 351 -11.67 11.39 3.75
N LEU A 352 -12.01 10.24 3.16
CA LEU A 352 -11.35 9.76 1.95
C LEU A 352 -11.94 10.45 0.72
N VAL A 353 -11.12 11.21 -0.01
CA VAL A 353 -11.50 11.82 -1.29
C VAL A 353 -11.41 10.77 -2.40
N VAL A 354 -12.56 10.47 -3.02
CA VAL A 354 -12.66 9.54 -4.13
C VAL A 354 -12.96 10.32 -5.41
N LYS A 355 -12.24 10.02 -6.51
CA LYS A 355 -12.28 10.76 -7.78
C LYS A 355 -13.70 11.00 -8.34
N ASP A 356 -14.64 10.09 -8.07
CA ASP A 356 -15.99 10.10 -8.63
C ASP A 356 -17.10 9.87 -7.57
N GLY A 357 -16.91 10.33 -6.33
CA GLY A 357 -17.89 10.16 -5.26
C GLY A 357 -17.78 11.22 -4.15
N PRO A 358 -18.80 11.33 -3.27
CA PRO A 358 -18.69 12.18 -2.09
C PRO A 358 -17.55 11.66 -1.19
N PRO A 359 -16.90 12.53 -0.40
CA PRO A 359 -15.96 12.09 0.61
C PRO A 359 -16.62 11.07 1.54
N VAL A 360 -15.88 10.04 1.93
CA VAL A 360 -16.36 8.98 2.82
C VAL A 360 -15.51 8.95 4.08
N ASN A 361 -16.14 9.15 5.23
CA ASN A 361 -15.46 8.99 6.52
C ASN A 361 -15.04 7.54 6.74
N ARG A 362 -13.75 7.35 7.02
CA ARG A 362 -13.14 6.06 7.32
C ARG A 362 -12.13 6.21 8.46
N SER A 363 -11.94 5.12 9.20
CA SER A 363 -10.83 4.91 10.10
C SER A 363 -9.95 3.78 9.57
N LEU A 364 -8.65 3.89 9.80
CA LEU A 364 -7.65 2.93 9.35
C LEU A 364 -6.51 2.88 10.37
N ILE A 365 -6.35 1.72 10.99
CA ILE A 365 -5.13 1.39 11.73
C ILE A 365 -4.19 0.69 10.76
N SER A 366 -2.99 1.25 10.54
CA SER A 366 -2.01 0.69 9.58
C SER A 366 -0.61 1.17 9.93
N MET A 367 0.40 0.36 9.63
CA MET A 367 1.79 0.79 9.71
C MET A 367 2.14 1.70 8.54
N VAL A 368 3.08 2.61 8.76
CA VAL A 368 3.51 3.55 7.72
C VAL A 368 4.89 3.16 7.16
N PRO A 369 5.11 3.23 5.84
CA PRO A 369 6.42 2.91 5.26
C PRO A 369 7.53 3.84 5.74
N SER A 370 7.18 5.10 6.01
CA SER A 370 8.11 6.09 6.55
C SER A 370 7.35 7.17 7.31
N ARG A 371 7.76 7.44 8.55
CA ARG A 371 7.24 8.55 9.35
C ARG A 371 7.49 9.93 8.73
N SER A 372 8.52 10.05 7.88
CA SER A 372 8.91 11.34 7.28
C SER A 372 8.37 11.56 5.87
N PHE A 373 8.37 10.53 5.03
CA PHE A 373 7.93 10.66 3.64
C PHE A 373 6.48 10.24 3.44
N PHE A 374 6.04 9.22 4.17
CA PHE A 374 4.81 8.50 3.92
C PHE A 374 4.05 8.17 5.21
N PRO A 375 3.67 9.15 6.05
CA PRO A 375 3.02 8.91 7.34
C PRO A 375 1.54 8.54 7.19
N ARG A 376 1.26 7.53 6.36
CA ARG A 376 -0.07 6.99 6.06
C ARG A 376 0.04 5.54 5.62
N GLY A 377 -1.05 4.78 5.69
CA GLY A 377 -1.08 3.39 5.25
C GLY A 377 -0.89 3.25 3.74
N PHE A 378 -0.09 2.27 3.32
CA PHE A 378 0.07 1.85 1.92
C PHE A 378 -0.24 0.37 1.79
N LEU A 379 -1.19 0.04 0.90
CA LEU A 379 -1.82 -1.29 0.88
C LEU A 379 -0.83 -2.45 0.65
N TRP A 380 0.14 -2.29 -0.24
CA TRP A 380 1.09 -3.36 -0.52
C TRP A 380 2.22 -3.43 0.52
N ASP A 381 2.71 -2.29 1.02
CA ASP A 381 3.70 -2.22 2.11
C ASP A 381 3.16 -2.88 3.38
N GLU A 382 1.87 -2.67 3.69
CA GLU A 382 1.22 -3.24 4.87
C GLU A 382 1.36 -4.76 4.93
N GLY A 383 1.29 -5.46 3.79
CA GLY A 383 1.49 -6.91 3.75
C GLY A 383 2.89 -7.35 4.21
N PHE A 384 3.92 -6.54 3.96
CA PHE A 384 5.28 -6.81 4.43
C PHE A 384 5.47 -6.41 5.88
N HIS A 385 4.90 -5.27 6.30
CA HIS A 385 4.91 -4.86 7.70
C HIS A 385 4.24 -5.91 8.59
N LEU A 386 3.13 -6.49 8.12
CA LEU A 386 2.37 -7.49 8.84
C LEU A 386 3.11 -8.83 8.99
N LEU A 387 4.07 -9.18 8.11
CA LEU A 387 4.91 -10.37 8.33
C LEU A 387 5.77 -10.22 9.59
N LEU A 388 6.30 -9.02 9.86
CA LEU A 388 7.00 -8.75 11.11
C LEU A 388 6.03 -8.63 12.28
N MET A 389 4.90 -7.94 12.09
CA MET A 389 3.91 -7.74 13.14
C MET A 389 3.26 -9.05 13.57
N GLU A 390 3.09 -10.04 12.69
CA GLU A 390 2.55 -11.35 13.04
C GLU A 390 3.43 -12.08 14.05
N GLU A 391 4.76 -12.03 13.88
CA GLU A 391 5.72 -12.63 14.80
C GLU A 391 5.80 -11.87 16.14
N TRP A 392 5.57 -10.55 16.13
CA TRP A 392 5.63 -9.69 17.32
C TRP A 392 4.30 -9.66 18.11
N ASP A 393 3.19 -9.39 17.42
CA ASP A 393 1.83 -9.24 17.94
C ASP A 393 0.78 -9.67 16.88
N PRO A 394 0.44 -10.97 16.79
CA PRO A 394 -0.40 -11.54 15.72
C PRO A 394 -1.85 -11.04 15.67
N THR A 395 -2.28 -10.31 16.69
CA THR A 395 -3.64 -9.79 16.84
C THR A 395 -3.95 -8.53 16.00
N ARG A 396 -2.93 -7.88 15.41
CA ARG A 396 -3.05 -6.58 14.71
C ARG A 396 -3.32 -6.66 13.19
N ALA A 397 -3.63 -7.81 12.62
CA ALA A 397 -3.51 -8.06 11.16
C ALA A 397 -4.82 -8.13 10.31
N LEU A 398 -5.68 -7.08 10.23
CA LEU A 398 -6.94 -7.08 9.41
C LEU A 398 -7.24 -5.72 8.71
N GLN A 399 -7.77 -5.69 7.45
CA GLN A 399 -7.85 -4.47 6.59
C GLN A 399 -9.03 -4.33 5.54
N ASP A 400 -9.21 -3.12 4.95
CA ASP A 400 -10.30 -2.61 4.03
C ASP A 400 -9.98 -2.64 2.49
N ARG A 401 -10.94 -2.28 1.60
CA ARG A 401 -11.13 -2.80 0.21
C ARG A 401 -11.16 -1.81 -0.98
N THR A 402 -10.81 -0.53 -0.87
CA THR A 402 -11.23 0.47 -1.90
C THR A 402 -10.24 0.83 -3.02
N ILE A 403 -8.99 0.33 -3.02
CA ILE A 403 -7.98 0.63 -4.06
C ILE A 403 -7.19 -0.64 -4.42
N ALA A 404 -6.84 -0.83 -5.69
CA ALA A 404 -6.02 -1.96 -6.13
C ALA A 404 -4.52 -1.66 -6.01
N ASN A 405 -3.79 -2.57 -5.39
CA ASN A 405 -2.33 -2.69 -5.37
C ASN A 405 -1.99 -4.20 -5.33
N PRO A 406 -0.71 -4.62 -5.42
CA PRO A 406 -0.32 -5.98 -5.08
C PRO A 406 -1.00 -6.45 -3.78
N PRO A 407 -1.72 -7.59 -3.77
CA PRO A 407 -2.44 -8.06 -2.60
C PRO A 407 -1.51 -8.72 -1.58
N ALA A 408 -0.47 -7.99 -1.14
CA ALA A 408 0.57 -8.48 -0.25
C ALA A 408 0.04 -8.90 1.13
N LEU A 409 -1.12 -8.40 1.56
CA LEU A 409 -1.84 -8.87 2.76
C LEU A 409 -2.07 -10.40 2.77
N LEU A 410 -2.14 -11.02 1.58
CA LEU A 410 -2.26 -12.47 1.45
C LEU A 410 -1.04 -13.23 1.98
N LEU A 411 0.14 -12.61 2.03
CA LEU A 411 1.36 -13.22 2.57
C LEU A 411 1.16 -13.55 4.05
N THR A 412 0.75 -12.57 4.85
CA THR A 412 0.41 -12.72 6.27
C THR A 412 -0.74 -13.70 6.48
N ILE A 413 -1.84 -13.58 5.73
CA ILE A 413 -2.97 -14.50 5.87
C ILE A 413 -2.53 -15.96 5.64
N ARG A 414 -1.62 -16.21 4.70
CA ARG A 414 -1.06 -17.56 4.46
C ARG A 414 -0.14 -18.02 5.57
N SER A 415 0.66 -17.12 6.14
CA SER A 415 1.50 -17.41 7.30
C SER A 415 0.65 -17.85 8.49
N ILE A 416 -0.37 -17.05 8.84
CA ILE A 416 -1.34 -17.37 9.89
C ILE A 416 -1.98 -18.76 9.66
N ILE A 417 -2.40 -19.06 8.42
CA ILE A 417 -2.97 -20.37 8.07
C ILE A 417 -1.94 -21.50 8.22
N ALA A 418 -0.66 -21.26 7.88
CA ALA A 418 0.39 -22.27 7.92
C ALA A 418 0.82 -22.59 9.35
N GLU A 419 1.00 -21.58 10.20
CA GLU A 419 1.41 -21.73 11.60
C GLU A 419 0.30 -22.33 12.47
N SER A 420 -0.96 -22.07 12.12
CA SER A 420 -2.12 -22.58 12.85
C SER A 420 -2.46 -24.06 12.55
N LYS A 421 -1.63 -24.77 11.78
CA LYS A 421 -1.81 -26.22 11.49
C LYS A 421 -1.74 -27.03 12.79
N GLY A 422 -2.91 -27.49 13.25
CA GLY A 422 -3.08 -28.29 14.49
C GLY A 422 -3.82 -27.55 15.61
N ILE A 423 -4.02 -26.23 15.50
CA ILE A 423 -4.75 -25.39 16.48
C ILE A 423 -6.19 -25.09 16.00
N PHE A 424 -6.45 -25.23 14.69
CA PHE A 424 -7.78 -25.00 14.10
C PHE A 424 -8.89 -25.96 14.55
N ASP A 425 -8.56 -27.03 15.27
CA ASP A 425 -9.54 -27.94 15.88
C ASP A 425 -9.89 -27.57 17.33
N THR A 426 -9.17 -26.64 17.96
CA THR A 426 -9.35 -26.31 19.40
C THR A 426 -9.61 -24.84 19.71
N VAL A 427 -9.44 -23.91 18.77
CA VAL A 427 -9.77 -22.49 19.00
C VAL A 427 -10.86 -22.01 18.05
N GLU A 428 -12.05 -21.76 18.60
CA GLU A 428 -13.23 -21.24 17.90
C GLU A 428 -13.04 -19.84 17.25
N SER A 429 -11.93 -19.12 17.48
CA SER A 429 -11.79 -17.70 17.09
C SER A 429 -11.12 -17.45 15.72
N VAL A 430 -9.84 -17.78 15.47
CA VAL A 430 -9.11 -17.30 14.26
C VAL A 430 -9.58 -17.95 12.96
N GLY A 431 -9.72 -19.27 12.92
CA GLY A 431 -10.21 -19.98 11.73
C GLY A 431 -11.66 -19.62 11.39
N SER A 432 -12.47 -19.38 12.42
CA SER A 432 -13.83 -18.87 12.27
C SER A 432 -13.81 -17.44 11.71
N ILE A 433 -13.00 -16.54 12.26
CA ILE A 433 -12.81 -15.17 11.75
C ILE A 433 -12.39 -15.21 10.28
N LEU A 434 -11.39 -16.02 9.92
CA LEU A 434 -10.94 -16.13 8.53
C LEU A 434 -12.07 -16.59 7.59
N ARG A 435 -12.85 -17.60 7.99
CA ARG A 435 -13.93 -18.14 7.16
C ARG A 435 -15.16 -17.24 7.10
N THR A 436 -15.56 -16.63 8.21
CA THR A 436 -16.84 -15.93 8.35
C THR A 436 -16.72 -14.43 8.13
N LEU A 437 -15.69 -13.81 8.69
CA LEU A 437 -15.46 -12.37 8.61
C LEU A 437 -14.59 -12.05 7.40
N VAL A 438 -13.42 -12.66 7.26
CA VAL A 438 -12.41 -12.24 6.27
C VAL A 438 -12.72 -12.73 4.86
N ALA A 439 -13.16 -13.99 4.68
CA ALA A 439 -13.37 -14.59 3.37
C ALA A 439 -14.37 -13.81 2.47
N PRO A 440 -15.51 -13.28 2.97
CA PRO A 440 -16.38 -12.42 2.16
C PRO A 440 -15.69 -11.15 1.64
N HIS A 441 -14.79 -10.55 2.44
CA HIS A 441 -14.02 -9.38 2.02
C HIS A 441 -13.00 -9.74 0.95
N LEU A 442 -12.27 -10.85 1.15
CA LEU A 442 -11.31 -11.36 0.17
C LEU A 442 -11.98 -11.75 -1.15
N ASP A 443 -13.12 -12.45 -1.11
CA ASP A 443 -13.83 -12.86 -2.31
C ASP A 443 -14.23 -11.66 -3.17
N GLY A 444 -14.80 -10.64 -2.54
CA GLY A 444 -15.19 -9.44 -3.26
C GLY A 444 -14.00 -8.53 -3.64
N TRP A 445 -12.85 -8.60 -2.96
CA TRP A 445 -11.61 -7.95 -3.40
C TRP A 445 -11.04 -8.64 -4.63
N TYR A 446 -11.06 -9.97 -4.66
CA TYR A 446 -10.70 -10.73 -5.86
C TYR A 446 -11.62 -10.39 -7.03
N ASP A 447 -12.94 -10.34 -6.82
CA ASP A 447 -13.90 -9.96 -7.87
C ASP A 447 -13.62 -8.55 -8.42
N PHE A 448 -13.26 -7.61 -7.54
CA PHE A 448 -12.81 -6.27 -7.95
C PHE A 448 -11.54 -6.33 -8.82
N LEU A 449 -10.51 -7.08 -8.41
CA LEU A 449 -9.28 -7.24 -9.18
C LEU A 449 -9.55 -7.92 -10.53
N ASP A 450 -10.28 -9.03 -10.55
CA ASP A 450 -10.61 -9.79 -11.77
C ASP A 450 -11.41 -8.96 -12.77
N LYS A 451 -12.32 -8.08 -12.30
CA LYS A 451 -13.10 -7.20 -13.17
C LYS A 451 -12.32 -5.99 -13.65
N THR A 452 -11.67 -5.28 -12.73
CA THR A 452 -11.02 -3.99 -13.05
C THR A 452 -9.68 -4.15 -13.73
N GLN A 453 -9.00 -5.28 -13.49
CA GLN A 453 -7.68 -5.57 -14.06
C GLN A 453 -7.76 -6.59 -15.22
N ALA A 454 -8.94 -6.83 -15.77
CA ALA A 454 -9.08 -7.67 -16.95
C ALA A 454 -8.48 -6.98 -18.19
N SER A 455 -7.68 -7.71 -18.97
CA SER A 455 -7.32 -7.27 -20.31
C SER A 455 -8.58 -7.15 -21.19
N PRO A 456 -8.76 -6.05 -21.94
CA PRO A 456 -9.86 -5.86 -22.91
C PRO A 456 -9.99 -6.94 -24.00
N PHE A 457 -8.94 -7.74 -24.25
CA PHE A 457 -8.96 -8.85 -25.20
C PHE A 457 -9.18 -10.21 -24.54
N SER A 458 -9.55 -10.21 -23.25
CA SER A 458 -9.95 -11.41 -22.51
C SER A 458 -11.14 -12.09 -23.20
N THR A 459 -10.91 -13.21 -23.86
CA THR A 459 -11.99 -14.14 -24.21
C THR A 459 -12.30 -15.05 -23.02
N SER A 460 -13.36 -15.86 -23.11
CA SER A 460 -13.68 -16.89 -22.12
C SER A 460 -12.54 -17.90 -21.89
N SER A 461 -11.59 -18.04 -22.82
CA SER A 461 -10.43 -18.93 -22.73
C SER A 461 -9.09 -18.23 -22.45
N THR A 462 -9.05 -16.89 -22.44
CA THR A 462 -7.80 -16.11 -22.30
C THR A 462 -7.96 -14.90 -21.38
N ARG A 463 -8.79 -15.02 -20.32
CA ARG A 463 -8.93 -13.96 -19.31
C ARG A 463 -7.59 -13.71 -18.64
N CYS A 464 -6.95 -12.60 -19.02
CA CYS A 464 -5.57 -12.30 -18.70
C CYS A 464 -5.50 -11.08 -17.79
N PRO A 465 -4.85 -11.17 -16.62
CA PRO A 465 -4.70 -10.03 -15.72
C PRO A 465 -3.70 -8.99 -16.26
N ARG A 466 -4.09 -7.71 -16.18
CA ARG A 466 -3.29 -6.55 -16.56
C ARG A 466 -3.54 -5.39 -15.60
N TRP A 467 -2.45 -4.82 -15.09
CA TRP A 467 -2.46 -3.54 -14.38
C TRP A 467 -3.03 -2.43 -15.27
N THR A 468 -4.18 -1.90 -14.87
CA THR A 468 -4.84 -0.78 -15.52
C THR A 468 -4.25 0.56 -15.07
N GLY A 469 -4.36 1.59 -15.90
CA GLY A 469 -3.85 2.92 -15.58
C GLY A 469 -2.34 3.14 -15.80
N ARG A 470 -1.60 2.15 -16.30
CA ARG A 470 -0.18 2.34 -16.65
C ARG A 470 0.02 3.35 -17.78
N THR A 471 1.12 4.06 -17.74
CA THR A 471 1.64 4.92 -18.82
C THR A 471 2.81 4.23 -19.53
N ALA A 472 3.53 4.94 -20.39
CA ALA A 472 4.69 4.39 -21.10
C ALA A 472 5.90 4.29 -20.19
N ALA A 473 6.00 5.23 -19.26
CA ALA A 473 7.05 5.34 -18.27
C ALA A 473 6.75 4.55 -17.00
N HIS A 474 5.49 4.51 -16.58
CA HIS A 474 5.13 4.07 -15.24
C HIS A 474 3.98 3.08 -15.18
N ASN A 475 4.01 2.21 -14.16
CA ASN A 475 2.95 1.30 -13.79
C ASN A 475 2.72 1.35 -12.26
N LEU A 476 2.24 2.50 -11.78
CA LEU A 476 2.04 2.78 -10.35
C LEU A 476 1.17 1.75 -9.62
N ALA A 477 0.15 1.21 -10.30
CA ALA A 477 -0.74 0.20 -9.73
C ALA A 477 -0.02 -1.11 -9.36
N SER A 478 1.13 -1.39 -9.98
CA SER A 478 1.95 -2.57 -9.68
C SER A 478 2.83 -2.43 -8.44
N GLY A 479 3.02 -1.21 -7.92
CA GLY A 479 4.03 -0.90 -6.91
C GLY A 479 5.47 -0.92 -7.43
N LEU A 480 5.69 -1.33 -8.68
CA LEU A 480 6.97 -1.32 -9.39
C LEU A 480 6.96 -0.17 -10.42
N ASP A 481 6.94 1.06 -9.89
CA ASP A 481 6.54 2.28 -10.61
C ASP A 481 7.19 2.45 -11.97
N ASP A 482 8.51 2.53 -12.07
CA ASP A 482 9.25 2.73 -13.33
C ASP A 482 9.79 1.41 -13.92
N TYR A 483 9.42 0.24 -13.38
CA TYR A 483 9.91 -1.04 -13.89
C TYR A 483 9.47 -1.22 -15.35
N PRO A 484 10.41 -1.54 -16.27
CA PRO A 484 10.11 -1.54 -17.68
C PRO A 484 9.19 -2.70 -18.10
N ARG A 485 8.12 -2.35 -18.82
CA ARG A 485 7.09 -3.28 -19.34
C ARG A 485 7.18 -3.37 -20.87
N GLY A 486 6.10 -3.80 -21.54
CA GLY A 486 6.02 -3.80 -23.00
C GLY A 486 6.33 -2.42 -23.61
N VAL A 487 6.96 -2.43 -24.79
CA VAL A 487 7.48 -1.22 -25.48
C VAL A 487 6.37 -0.27 -25.94
N LEU A 488 5.17 -0.77 -26.16
CA LEU A 488 4.01 0.01 -26.57
C LEU A 488 2.97 0.00 -25.46
N VAL A 489 2.53 1.20 -25.04
CA VAL A 489 1.31 1.35 -24.25
C VAL A 489 0.13 1.18 -25.19
N ASP A 490 -0.20 -0.06 -25.51
CA ASP A 490 -1.48 -0.34 -26.14
C ASP A 490 -2.49 -0.68 -25.04
N GLU A 491 -3.51 0.17 -24.87
CA GLU A 491 -4.46 0.20 -23.74
C GLU A 491 -5.30 -1.08 -23.54
N GLY A 492 -4.96 -2.20 -24.20
CA GLY A 492 -5.59 -3.47 -23.89
C GLY A 492 -4.83 -4.75 -24.22
N LEU A 493 -3.60 -4.69 -24.75
CA LEU A 493 -2.97 -5.87 -25.37
C LEU A 493 -1.87 -6.55 -24.55
N GLU A 494 -1.78 -6.23 -23.27
CA GLU A 494 -0.76 -6.76 -22.35
C GLU A 494 -1.36 -7.69 -21.30
N CYS A 495 -0.52 -8.59 -20.81
CA CYS A 495 -0.73 -9.26 -19.54
C CYS A 495 0.49 -9.09 -18.64
N HIS A 496 0.28 -9.08 -17.33
CA HIS A 496 1.35 -8.87 -16.38
C HIS A 496 1.58 -10.11 -15.52
N VAL A 497 2.82 -10.60 -15.52
CA VAL A 497 3.27 -11.80 -14.80
C VAL A 497 3.09 -11.63 -13.29
N ASP A 498 3.51 -10.49 -12.75
CA ASP A 498 3.41 -10.14 -11.34
C ASP A 498 1.94 -10.14 -10.88
N LEU A 499 1.04 -9.44 -11.59
CA LEU A 499 -0.39 -9.47 -11.24
C LEU A 499 -0.99 -10.88 -11.34
N THR A 500 -0.64 -11.63 -12.38
CA THR A 500 -1.12 -13.01 -12.54
C THR A 500 -0.62 -13.90 -11.38
N SER A 501 0.63 -13.73 -10.97
CA SER A 501 1.20 -14.42 -9.81
C SER A 501 0.43 -14.08 -8.53
N TRP A 502 0.13 -12.80 -8.31
CA TRP A 502 -0.69 -12.38 -7.18
C TRP A 502 -2.09 -12.99 -7.20
N MET A 503 -2.73 -13.06 -8.37
CA MET A 503 -4.06 -13.68 -8.48
C MET A 503 -4.03 -15.20 -8.29
N VAL A 504 -2.95 -15.90 -8.67
CA VAL A 504 -2.74 -17.31 -8.32
C VAL A 504 -2.61 -17.46 -6.81
N LEU A 505 -1.78 -16.64 -6.16
CA LEU A 505 -1.62 -16.64 -4.71
C LEU A 505 -2.97 -16.43 -4.02
N PHE A 506 -3.76 -15.47 -4.51
CA PHE A 506 -5.09 -15.15 -4.01
C PHE A 506 -6.03 -16.36 -4.11
N ALA A 507 -6.15 -16.96 -5.30
CA ALA A 507 -7.00 -18.13 -5.50
C ALA A 507 -6.57 -19.30 -4.60
N ASP A 508 -5.26 -19.54 -4.47
CA ASP A 508 -4.73 -20.59 -3.57
C ASP A 508 -5.01 -20.29 -2.08
N THR A 509 -4.92 -19.04 -1.65
CA THR A 509 -5.31 -18.63 -0.30
C THR A 509 -6.79 -18.89 -0.04
N MET A 510 -7.67 -18.56 -0.99
CA MET A 510 -9.11 -18.85 -0.87
C MET A 510 -9.41 -20.36 -0.81
N VAL A 511 -8.67 -21.19 -1.56
CA VAL A 511 -8.75 -22.66 -1.44
C VAL A 511 -8.38 -23.11 -0.02
N LYS A 512 -7.33 -22.54 0.57
CA LYS A 512 -6.85 -22.90 1.91
C LYS A 512 -7.77 -22.45 3.03
N ILE A 513 -8.40 -21.27 2.91
CA ILE A 513 -9.39 -20.80 3.88
C ILE A 513 -10.61 -21.73 3.90
N ASN A 514 -10.99 -22.29 2.73
CA ASN A 514 -12.09 -23.24 2.56
C ASN A 514 -13.38 -22.77 3.25
N SER A 515 -13.76 -21.51 3.02
CA SER A 515 -14.95 -20.93 3.63
C SER A 515 -16.24 -21.45 2.99
N THR A 516 -17.24 -21.69 3.82
CA THR A 516 -18.62 -22.01 3.45
C THR A 516 -19.59 -20.86 3.76
N ALA A 517 -19.06 -19.67 4.11
CA ALA A 517 -19.86 -18.51 4.46
C ALA A 517 -20.77 -18.06 3.30
N VAL A 518 -21.95 -17.56 3.64
CA VAL A 518 -22.94 -17.08 2.67
C VAL A 518 -22.35 -15.93 1.86
N GLY A 519 -22.51 -15.97 0.53
CA GLY A 519 -21.99 -14.96 -0.39
C GLY A 519 -20.54 -15.20 -0.83
N VAL A 520 -19.85 -16.21 -0.27
CA VAL A 520 -18.50 -16.62 -0.71
C VAL A 520 -18.59 -17.70 -1.79
N ARG A 521 -17.82 -17.55 -2.88
CA ARG A 521 -17.69 -18.56 -3.94
C ARG A 521 -17.13 -19.88 -3.36
N PRO A 522 -17.67 -21.05 -3.77
CA PRO A 522 -17.29 -22.33 -3.17
C PRO A 522 -15.85 -22.75 -3.53
N THR A 523 -15.20 -23.55 -2.69
CA THR A 523 -13.80 -23.99 -2.86
C THR A 523 -13.48 -24.58 -4.24
N ARG A 524 -14.43 -25.30 -4.86
CA ARG A 524 -14.28 -25.82 -6.23
C ARG A 524 -14.06 -24.74 -7.30
N PHE A 525 -14.66 -23.56 -7.12
CA PHE A 525 -14.45 -22.41 -7.99
C PHE A 525 -12.99 -21.95 -7.87
N TRP A 526 -12.51 -21.76 -6.64
CA TRP A 526 -11.15 -21.31 -6.37
C TRP A 526 -10.09 -22.30 -6.84
N GLN A 527 -10.34 -23.60 -6.72
CA GLN A 527 -9.47 -24.64 -7.27
C GLN A 527 -9.34 -24.52 -8.79
N GLY A 528 -10.47 -24.40 -9.50
CA GLY A 528 -10.48 -24.22 -10.95
C GLY A 528 -9.82 -22.90 -11.39
N GLU A 529 -10.02 -21.83 -10.63
CA GLU A 529 -9.42 -20.52 -10.92
C GLU A 529 -7.90 -20.51 -10.70
N ARG A 530 -7.42 -21.14 -9.63
CA ARG A 530 -5.99 -21.36 -9.38
C ARG A 530 -5.34 -22.15 -10.53
N GLU A 531 -5.96 -23.26 -10.93
CA GLU A 531 -5.45 -24.10 -12.04
C GLU A 531 -5.44 -23.35 -13.37
N ARG A 532 -6.48 -22.56 -13.65
CA ARG A 532 -6.57 -21.72 -14.85
C ARG A 532 -5.43 -20.69 -14.91
N LEU A 533 -5.20 -19.97 -13.81
CA LEU A 533 -4.15 -18.94 -13.76
C LEU A 533 -2.73 -19.56 -13.78
N GLN A 534 -2.51 -20.70 -13.13
CA GLN A 534 -1.24 -21.44 -13.24
C GLN A 534 -0.99 -21.92 -14.67
N SER A 535 -2.02 -22.41 -15.36
CA SER A 535 -1.92 -22.79 -16.77
C SER A 535 -1.59 -21.59 -17.65
N LEU A 536 -2.19 -20.42 -17.37
CA LEU A 536 -1.88 -19.18 -18.09
C LEU A 536 -0.41 -18.78 -17.95
N LEU A 537 0.14 -18.80 -16.72
CA LEU A 537 1.57 -18.53 -16.48
C LEU A 537 2.45 -19.45 -17.33
N ARG A 538 2.24 -20.77 -17.26
CA ARG A 538 3.07 -21.79 -17.94
C ARG A 538 2.98 -21.73 -19.46
N THR A 539 1.80 -21.45 -20.00
CA THR A 539 1.55 -21.63 -21.45
C THR A 539 1.59 -20.33 -22.26
N LYS A 540 1.47 -19.16 -21.61
CA LYS A 540 1.38 -17.85 -22.29
C LYS A 540 2.36 -16.81 -21.76
N MET A 541 2.97 -17.02 -20.59
CA MET A 541 3.84 -16.03 -19.96
C MET A 541 5.28 -16.51 -19.81
N VAL A 542 5.63 -17.68 -20.35
CA VAL A 542 7.01 -18.15 -20.47
C VAL A 542 7.49 -17.88 -21.88
N ASN A 543 8.61 -17.16 -22.02
CA ASN A 543 9.20 -16.85 -23.31
C ASN A 543 10.02 -18.03 -23.86
N GLU A 544 10.56 -17.87 -25.08
CA GLU A 544 11.38 -18.87 -25.76
C GLU A 544 12.64 -19.31 -24.99
N LYS A 545 13.10 -18.50 -24.03
CA LYS A 545 14.25 -18.81 -23.16
C LYS A 545 13.85 -19.53 -21.87
N GLY A 546 12.57 -19.88 -21.70
CA GLY A 546 12.08 -20.53 -20.48
C GLY A 546 11.92 -19.59 -19.29
N MET A 547 11.96 -18.27 -19.50
CA MET A 547 11.81 -17.26 -18.45
C MET A 547 10.40 -16.67 -18.46
N PHE A 548 9.87 -16.30 -17.29
CA PHE A 548 8.63 -15.53 -17.26
C PHE A 548 8.83 -14.12 -17.80
N SER A 549 7.88 -13.66 -18.60
CA SER A 549 7.85 -12.27 -19.05
C SER A 549 6.44 -11.85 -19.45
N ASP A 550 6.16 -10.57 -19.30
CA ASP A 550 4.88 -9.97 -19.72
C ASP A 550 4.66 -10.19 -21.23
N PRO A 551 3.61 -10.91 -21.65
CA PRO A 551 3.24 -10.98 -23.06
C PRO A 551 2.47 -9.71 -23.46
N TYR A 552 2.76 -9.20 -24.65
CA TYR A 552 2.07 -8.06 -25.25
C TYR A 552 1.91 -8.26 -26.76
N ARG A 553 0.91 -7.64 -27.40
CA ARG A 553 0.86 -7.63 -28.87
C ARG A 553 1.52 -6.37 -29.42
N GLN A 554 2.33 -6.54 -30.46
CA GLN A 554 3.01 -5.43 -31.11
C GLN A 554 2.11 -4.84 -32.20
N ALA A 555 2.09 -3.51 -32.30
CA ALA A 555 1.54 -2.83 -33.46
C ALA A 555 2.53 -2.98 -34.63
N ASN A 556 2.15 -3.69 -35.70
CA ASN A 556 2.95 -3.70 -36.91
C ASN A 556 2.83 -2.32 -37.57
N SER A 557 3.89 -1.53 -37.58
CA SER A 557 3.98 -0.40 -38.51
C SER A 557 4.19 -0.92 -39.92
N CYS A 558 3.36 -0.43 -40.84
CA CYS A 558 3.57 -0.19 -42.28
C CYS A 558 4.49 -1.14 -43.05
N GLU A 559 3.96 -1.66 -44.17
CA GLU A 559 4.72 -2.26 -45.27
C GLU A 559 6.17 -1.78 -45.36
N LYS A 560 7.09 -2.75 -45.38
CA LYS A 560 8.50 -2.54 -45.70
C LYS A 560 8.62 -1.62 -46.92
N ARG A 561 8.86 -0.32 -46.73
CA ARG A 561 9.42 0.50 -47.79
C ARG A 561 10.85 0.00 -48.01
N LYS A 562 11.02 -0.80 -49.06
CA LYS A 562 12.34 -1.09 -49.62
C LYS A 562 13.04 0.24 -49.87
N GLY A 563 14.19 0.44 -49.23
CA GLY A 563 15.07 1.58 -49.51
C GLY A 563 14.95 2.74 -48.53
N LYS A 564 15.38 2.52 -47.29
CA LYS A 564 16.21 3.41 -46.44
C LYS A 564 16.15 2.84 -45.03
N ALA A 565 17.31 2.62 -44.42
CA ALA A 565 17.39 2.23 -43.01
C ALA A 565 16.83 3.39 -42.16
N GLY A 566 15.59 3.25 -41.69
CA GLY A 566 14.96 4.11 -40.68
C GLY A 566 13.95 3.25 -39.94
N SER A 567 14.26 2.75 -38.74
CA SER A 567 14.26 3.47 -37.45
C SER A 567 12.88 4.03 -37.12
N LEU A 568 12.11 3.32 -36.27
CA LEU A 568 11.23 3.96 -35.28
C LEU A 568 10.55 3.04 -34.24
N LEU A 569 10.65 1.70 -34.28
CA LEU A 569 9.88 0.86 -33.33
C LEU A 569 10.63 -0.33 -32.69
N SER A 570 11.94 -0.39 -32.77
CA SER A 570 12.75 -1.49 -32.20
C SER A 570 13.98 -1.05 -31.40
N ARG A 571 14.14 0.25 -31.18
CA ARG A 571 15.16 0.78 -30.28
C ARG A 571 14.44 1.33 -29.06
N PRO A 572 14.77 0.91 -27.82
CA PRO A 572 14.38 1.73 -26.67
C PRO A 572 14.81 3.17 -27.00
N PRO A 573 13.97 4.20 -26.78
CA PRO A 573 14.29 5.58 -27.17
C PRO A 573 15.62 6.07 -26.54
N TRP A 574 16.10 5.35 -25.53
CA TRP A 574 17.37 5.47 -24.83
C TRP A 574 18.52 4.79 -25.57
N VAL A 575 18.80 5.16 -26.82
CA VAL A 575 20.02 4.65 -27.48
C VAL A 575 21.22 5.42 -26.96
N GLY A 576 21.96 4.81 -26.05
CA GLY A 576 23.38 5.09 -25.88
C GLY A 576 23.81 5.06 -24.43
N ARG A 577 24.85 4.27 -24.16
CA ARG A 577 25.77 4.51 -23.04
C ARG A 577 26.39 5.90 -23.22
N GLY A 578 25.67 6.95 -22.84
CA GLY A 578 26.26 8.21 -22.42
C GLY A 578 26.51 8.08 -20.94
N MET A 579 27.72 8.37 -20.47
CA MET A 579 27.96 8.59 -19.05
C MET A 579 26.89 9.56 -18.51
N ALA A 580 26.45 9.36 -17.26
CA ALA A 580 25.54 10.29 -16.61
C ALA A 580 25.96 11.74 -16.92
N GLY A 581 25.08 12.50 -17.57
CA GLY A 581 25.31 13.90 -17.92
C GLY A 581 25.72 14.20 -19.36
N GLN A 582 25.99 13.26 -20.27
CA GLN A 582 26.37 13.58 -21.66
C GLN A 582 25.28 13.27 -22.70
N CYS A 583 25.17 14.13 -23.71
CA CYS A 583 24.23 14.00 -24.83
C CYS A 583 24.85 14.41 -26.16
N SER A 584 24.30 13.89 -27.26
CA SER A 584 24.76 14.20 -28.61
C SER A 584 23.60 14.05 -29.60
N PRO A 585 22.88 15.15 -29.92
CA PRO A 585 21.76 15.13 -30.86
C PRO A 585 22.08 14.50 -32.21
N MET A 586 23.30 14.72 -32.71
CA MET A 586 23.75 14.18 -34.01
C MET A 586 23.98 12.66 -34.00
N ASN A 587 24.20 12.06 -32.82
CA ASN A 587 24.49 10.62 -32.67
C ASN A 587 23.33 9.86 -32.02
N GLY A 588 22.18 10.51 -31.80
CA GLY A 588 21.01 9.91 -31.16
C GLY A 588 21.18 9.63 -29.68
N ILE A 589 22.15 10.26 -29.00
CA ILE A 589 22.30 10.19 -27.54
C ILE A 589 21.44 11.28 -26.92
N GLU A 590 20.34 10.86 -26.32
CA GLU A 590 19.33 11.74 -25.73
C GLU A 590 19.52 11.88 -24.22
N CYS A 591 19.17 13.04 -23.66
CA CYS A 591 19.02 13.18 -22.21
C CYS A 591 17.73 12.53 -21.76
N ASP A 592 17.71 12.08 -20.51
CA ASP A 592 16.56 11.43 -19.92
C ASP A 592 15.43 12.44 -19.61
N PRO A 593 14.32 12.46 -20.37
CA PRO A 593 13.19 13.34 -20.20
C PRO A 593 12.34 13.01 -18.96
N TYR A 594 12.59 11.89 -18.28
CA TYR A 594 11.96 11.56 -16.99
C TYR A 594 12.83 11.95 -15.79
N SER A 595 14.06 12.38 -16.03
CA SER A 595 14.96 12.87 -14.98
C SER A 595 14.81 14.37 -14.77
N ASP A 596 15.45 14.88 -13.70
CA ASP A 596 15.64 16.30 -13.47
C ASP A 596 16.58 16.98 -14.50
N ALA A 597 17.16 16.21 -15.44
CA ALA A 597 18.07 16.69 -16.46
C ALA A 597 17.61 16.36 -17.91
N PRO A 598 16.41 16.81 -18.34
CA PRO A 598 15.79 16.35 -19.60
C PRO A 598 16.31 17.05 -20.86
N CYS A 599 17.18 18.06 -20.73
CA CYS A 599 17.58 18.90 -21.85
C CYS A 599 19.07 18.78 -22.15
N CYS A 600 19.40 18.73 -23.44
CA CYS A 600 20.77 18.69 -23.93
C CYS A 600 21.24 20.08 -24.33
N SER A 601 22.32 20.54 -23.71
CA SER A 601 23.02 21.76 -24.09
C SER A 601 23.81 21.58 -25.39
N PRO A 602 24.12 22.67 -26.12
CA PRO A 602 25.01 22.64 -27.29
C PRO A 602 26.40 22.06 -26.99
N SER A 603 26.85 22.15 -25.74
CA SER A 603 28.11 21.57 -25.26
C SER A 603 28.05 20.05 -25.06
N GLY A 604 26.91 19.43 -25.34
CA GLY A 604 26.74 17.97 -25.22
C GLY A 604 26.52 17.50 -23.78
N TRP A 605 25.95 18.34 -22.92
CA TRP A 605 25.64 18.00 -21.53
C TRP A 605 24.16 18.08 -21.20
N CYS A 606 23.68 17.12 -20.41
CA CYS A 606 22.31 17.05 -19.90
C CYS A 606 22.13 17.90 -18.65
N GLY A 607 21.02 18.63 -18.57
CA GLY A 607 20.63 19.40 -17.39
C GLY A 607 19.19 19.88 -17.43
N GLY A 608 18.70 20.34 -16.27
CA GLY A 608 17.34 20.87 -16.10
C GLY A 608 17.28 22.38 -15.84
N SER A 609 18.42 23.07 -15.85
CA SER A 609 18.44 24.53 -15.69
C SER A 609 17.97 25.24 -16.96
N ARG A 610 17.67 26.54 -16.85
CA ARG A 610 17.36 27.38 -18.01
C ARG A 610 18.47 27.33 -19.06
N ASP A 611 19.73 27.30 -18.66
CA ASP A 611 20.86 27.23 -19.60
C ASP A 611 20.94 25.91 -20.39
N HIS A 612 20.26 24.87 -19.92
CA HIS A 612 20.16 23.59 -20.62
C HIS A 612 18.86 23.45 -21.42
N CYS A 613 17.77 24.09 -21.00
CA CYS A 613 16.44 23.91 -21.60
C CYS A 613 15.94 25.08 -22.44
N GLU A 614 16.43 26.30 -22.18
CA GLU A 614 15.97 27.56 -22.77
C GLU A 614 17.11 28.29 -23.53
N CYS A 615 18.17 27.57 -23.92
CA CYS A 615 19.27 28.14 -24.69
C CYS A 615 19.12 27.95 -26.21
N GLU A 616 19.84 28.76 -26.99
CA GLU A 616 19.92 28.60 -28.44
C GLU A 616 20.67 27.30 -28.81
N GLY A 617 20.02 26.41 -29.55
CA GLY A 617 20.56 25.10 -29.92
C GLY A 617 20.38 24.00 -28.85
N CYS A 618 19.83 24.33 -27.67
CA CYS A 618 19.44 23.34 -26.68
C CYS A 618 18.30 22.45 -27.21
N ILE A 619 18.33 21.16 -26.88
CA ILE A 619 17.27 20.21 -27.23
C ILE A 619 16.63 19.68 -25.96
N ARG A 620 15.35 20.01 -25.75
CA ARG A 620 14.52 19.40 -24.72
C ARG A 620 13.96 18.08 -25.23
N TYR A 621 14.40 16.98 -24.62
CA TYR A 621 13.79 15.69 -24.87
C TYR A 621 12.47 15.59 -24.12
N LEU A 622 11.47 15.02 -24.78
CA LEU A 622 10.12 14.90 -24.21
C LEU A 622 9.90 13.49 -23.68
N PRO A 623 9.11 13.33 -22.62
CA PRO A 623 8.58 12.03 -22.20
C PRO A 623 7.94 11.31 -23.38
N LEU A 624 8.04 9.98 -23.42
CA LEU A 624 7.48 9.15 -24.49
C LEU A 624 5.98 9.43 -24.68
N GLU A 625 5.22 9.65 -23.61
CA GLU A 625 3.79 10.01 -23.66
C GLU A 625 3.55 11.31 -24.43
N GLU A 626 4.43 12.31 -24.25
CA GLU A 626 4.33 13.59 -24.95
C GLU A 626 4.78 13.48 -26.40
N ARG A 627 5.80 12.66 -26.68
CA ARG A 627 6.20 12.34 -28.06
C ARG A 627 5.07 11.65 -28.81
N MET A 628 4.42 10.68 -28.16
CA MET A 628 3.26 9.97 -28.69
C MET A 628 2.08 10.93 -28.97
N LYS A 629 1.82 11.91 -28.09
CA LYS A 629 0.79 12.94 -28.32
C LYS A 629 1.10 13.87 -29.49
N LYS A 630 2.39 14.17 -29.74
CA LYS A 630 2.83 15.07 -30.81
C LYS A 630 2.96 14.38 -32.17
N ASP A 631 3.13 13.07 -32.20
CA ASP A 631 3.24 12.32 -33.46
C ASP A 631 1.87 12.04 -34.10
N LYS A 632 1.57 12.75 -35.20
CA LYS A 632 0.35 12.53 -36.01
C LYS A 632 0.28 11.13 -36.64
N ALA A 633 1.37 10.35 -36.65
CA ALA A 633 1.38 8.96 -37.11
C ALA A 633 0.70 7.99 -36.12
N PHE A 634 0.56 8.37 -34.85
CA PHE A 634 -0.07 7.52 -33.83
C PHE A 634 -1.58 7.30 -34.03
N GLY A 635 -2.23 8.16 -34.82
CA GLY A 635 -3.63 8.04 -35.21
C GLY A 635 -3.92 7.11 -36.40
N ARG A 636 -2.94 6.40 -36.96
CA ARG A 636 -3.17 5.44 -38.05
C ARG A 636 -3.49 4.05 -37.49
N LYS A 637 -4.56 3.43 -38.02
CA LYS A 637 -4.97 2.04 -37.73
C LYS A 637 -3.76 1.10 -37.81
N TYR A 638 -3.28 0.66 -36.66
CA TYR A 638 -2.27 -0.37 -36.57
C TYR A 638 -2.87 -1.74 -36.89
N THR A 639 -2.16 -2.55 -37.67
CA THR A 639 -2.42 -4.00 -37.72
C THR A 639 -1.69 -4.64 -36.55
N ILE A 640 -2.46 -5.13 -35.58
CA ILE A 640 -1.95 -5.85 -34.40
C ILE A 640 -1.28 -7.15 -34.88
N SER A 641 -0.09 -7.48 -34.34
CA SER A 641 0.58 -8.76 -34.60
C SER A 641 -0.35 -9.95 -34.30
N ALA A 642 -0.29 -10.98 -35.15
CA ALA A 642 -1.14 -12.15 -34.98
C ALA A 642 -0.80 -12.97 -33.71
N ALA A 643 0.48 -12.96 -33.31
CA ALA A 643 0.98 -13.61 -32.09
C ALA A 643 1.50 -12.58 -31.07
N PRO A 644 1.33 -12.84 -29.76
CA PRO A 644 1.95 -12.04 -28.71
C PRO A 644 3.48 -12.17 -28.73
N VAL A 645 4.16 -11.08 -28.41
CA VAL A 645 5.60 -10.96 -28.17
C VAL A 645 5.83 -10.87 -26.66
N HIS A 646 7.01 -11.25 -26.21
CA HIS A 646 7.40 -11.26 -24.80
C HIS A 646 8.26 -10.05 -24.46
N SER A 647 8.01 -9.43 -23.30
CA SER A 647 8.87 -8.35 -22.77
C SER A 647 10.32 -8.83 -22.67
N PRO A 648 11.30 -8.04 -23.15
CA PRO A 648 12.71 -8.41 -23.10
C PRO A 648 13.33 -8.18 -21.72
N HIS A 649 12.63 -7.50 -20.81
CA HIS A 649 13.17 -7.01 -19.54
C HIS A 649 13.26 -8.13 -18.50
N VAL A 650 14.48 -8.38 -18.02
CA VAL A 650 14.78 -9.39 -17.00
C VAL A 650 14.97 -8.70 -15.66
N GLY A 651 14.23 -9.11 -14.64
CA GLY A 651 14.23 -8.43 -13.33
C GLY A 651 13.28 -9.08 -12.33
N TYR A 652 12.83 -8.33 -11.33
CA TYR A 652 11.91 -8.83 -10.31
C TYR A 652 10.63 -9.45 -10.89
N VAL A 653 10.04 -8.86 -11.94
CA VAL A 653 8.83 -9.40 -12.61
C VAL A 653 9.09 -10.80 -13.19
N THR A 654 10.29 -11.06 -13.70
CA THR A 654 10.70 -12.37 -14.25
C THR A 654 10.71 -13.48 -13.20
N ILE A 655 11.05 -13.14 -11.96
CA ILE A 655 11.22 -14.12 -10.88
C ILE A 655 9.99 -14.21 -9.95
N PHE A 656 8.98 -13.34 -10.15
CA PHE A 656 7.82 -13.21 -9.28
C PHE A 656 7.05 -14.52 -8.98
N PRO A 657 6.82 -15.42 -9.97
CA PRO A 657 6.18 -16.70 -9.68
C PRO A 657 6.98 -17.60 -8.71
N LEU A 658 8.32 -17.54 -8.78
CA LEU A 658 9.20 -18.23 -7.84
C LEU A 658 9.18 -17.56 -6.47
N LEU A 659 9.26 -16.22 -6.42
CA LEU A 659 9.21 -15.44 -5.16
C LEU A 659 7.97 -15.77 -4.30
N LEU A 660 6.84 -16.03 -4.95
CA LEU A 660 5.58 -16.36 -4.28
C LEU A 660 5.36 -17.86 -4.04
N GLY A 661 6.34 -18.72 -4.38
CA GLY A 661 6.26 -20.16 -4.17
C GLY A 661 5.17 -20.86 -4.99
N LEU A 662 4.90 -20.38 -6.22
CA LEU A 662 3.76 -20.82 -7.02
C LEU A 662 4.06 -21.99 -7.98
N LEU A 663 5.35 -22.30 -8.16
CA LEU A 663 5.85 -23.30 -9.09
C LEU A 663 5.84 -24.69 -8.45
N ASP A 664 5.39 -25.68 -9.21
CA ASP A 664 5.39 -27.09 -8.84
C ASP A 664 6.80 -27.68 -9.04
N PRO A 665 7.46 -28.24 -8.00
CA PRO A 665 8.84 -28.71 -8.08
C PRO A 665 9.09 -29.76 -9.17
N VAL A 666 8.07 -30.54 -9.54
CA VAL A 666 8.17 -31.60 -10.54
C VAL A 666 7.80 -31.07 -11.92
N LYS A 667 6.63 -30.42 -12.05
CA LYS A 667 6.11 -29.98 -13.36
C LYS A 667 6.86 -28.76 -13.90
N ASP A 668 7.31 -27.87 -13.03
CA ASP A 668 7.96 -26.61 -13.38
C ASP A 668 9.48 -26.66 -13.18
N ARG A 669 10.05 -27.87 -12.99
CA ARG A 669 11.46 -28.10 -12.66
C ARG A 669 12.44 -27.27 -13.51
N GLN A 670 12.26 -27.28 -14.83
CA GLN A 670 13.14 -26.55 -15.76
C GLN A 670 12.99 -25.03 -15.65
N ILE A 671 11.77 -24.55 -15.39
CA ILE A 671 11.50 -23.12 -15.19
C ILE A 671 12.13 -22.65 -13.88
N ILE A 672 12.01 -23.44 -12.80
CA ILE A 672 12.65 -23.16 -11.51
C ILE A 672 14.17 -23.04 -11.69
N LEU A 673 14.79 -24.02 -12.35
CA LEU A 673 16.22 -24.01 -12.68
C LEU A 673 16.64 -22.74 -13.43
N THR A 674 15.91 -22.41 -14.49
CA THR A 674 16.18 -21.23 -15.31
C THR A 674 16.05 -19.95 -14.48
N THR A 675 15.05 -19.89 -13.59
CA THR A 675 14.80 -18.72 -12.73
C THR A 675 15.92 -18.55 -11.69
N ILE A 676 16.41 -19.62 -11.08
CA ILE A 676 17.55 -19.58 -10.14
C ILE A 676 18.83 -19.11 -10.87
N ASP A 677 19.04 -19.56 -12.12
CA ASP A 677 20.18 -19.12 -12.93
C ASP A 677 20.11 -17.62 -13.25
N VAL A 678 18.93 -17.10 -13.59
CA VAL A 678 18.68 -15.66 -13.77
C VAL A 678 19.01 -14.87 -12.50
N ILE A 679 18.54 -15.34 -11.33
CA ILE A 679 18.85 -14.70 -10.04
C ILE A 679 20.37 -14.58 -9.87
N ASN A 680 21.09 -15.68 -10.07
CA ASN A 680 22.53 -15.73 -9.84
C ASN A 680 23.33 -14.87 -10.83
N LYS A 681 23.01 -14.92 -12.12
CA LYS A 681 23.81 -14.29 -13.18
C LYS A 681 23.42 -12.85 -13.45
N GLU A 682 22.13 -12.56 -13.51
CA GLU A 682 21.62 -11.27 -14.00
C GLU A 682 21.32 -10.28 -12.88
N LEU A 683 20.77 -10.76 -11.74
CA LEU A 683 20.22 -9.90 -10.69
C LEU A 683 21.13 -9.74 -9.47
N MET A 684 21.96 -10.74 -9.18
CA MET A 684 22.82 -10.72 -7.99
C MET A 684 23.85 -9.59 -8.04
N THR A 685 23.96 -8.84 -6.94
CA THR A 685 24.99 -7.82 -6.66
C THR A 685 25.74 -8.18 -5.37
N PRO A 686 26.79 -7.43 -4.99
CA PRO A 686 27.43 -7.57 -3.67
C PRO A 686 26.56 -7.13 -2.47
N TYR A 687 25.34 -6.63 -2.72
CA TYR A 687 24.47 -6.03 -1.71
C TYR A 687 23.06 -6.65 -1.70
N GLY A 688 22.85 -7.75 -2.44
CA GLY A 688 21.54 -8.36 -2.67
C GLY A 688 21.08 -8.33 -4.14
N LEU A 689 19.80 -8.62 -4.38
CA LEU A 689 19.23 -8.70 -5.73
C LEU A 689 18.82 -7.32 -6.25
N ALA A 690 19.35 -6.93 -7.40
CA ALA A 690 18.92 -5.74 -8.14
C ALA A 690 17.51 -5.94 -8.75
N SER A 691 16.73 -4.87 -8.80
CA SER A 691 15.39 -4.86 -9.38
C SER A 691 15.34 -5.20 -10.86
N LEU A 692 16.36 -4.80 -11.62
CA LEU A 692 16.48 -5.03 -13.05
C LEU A 692 17.87 -5.61 -13.36
N SER A 693 17.96 -6.45 -14.40
CA SER A 693 19.22 -7.04 -14.86
C SER A 693 20.24 -5.96 -15.17
N LYS A 694 21.48 -6.19 -14.74
CA LYS A 694 22.65 -5.35 -15.05
C LYS A 694 22.93 -5.25 -16.57
N SER A 695 22.41 -6.21 -17.33
CA SER A 695 22.53 -6.29 -18.79
C SER A 695 21.41 -5.56 -19.52
N ASP A 696 20.35 -5.15 -18.80
CA ASP A 696 19.20 -4.44 -19.40
C ASP A 696 19.62 -3.03 -19.83
N PRO A 697 19.22 -2.56 -21.04
CA PRO A 697 19.51 -1.20 -21.48
C PRO A 697 18.98 -0.09 -20.56
N LEU A 698 17.99 -0.39 -19.72
CA LEU A 698 17.37 0.55 -18.78
C LEU A 698 17.95 0.47 -17.36
N TYR A 699 18.96 -0.38 -17.13
CA TYR A 699 19.61 -0.50 -15.82
C TYR A 699 20.22 0.85 -15.40
N ARG A 700 19.79 1.36 -14.23
CA ARG A 700 20.20 2.64 -13.62
C ARG A 700 19.84 3.88 -14.46
N MET A 701 18.84 3.77 -15.32
CA MET A 701 18.30 4.87 -16.13
C MET A 701 16.97 5.37 -15.57
N GLY A 702 16.47 6.54 -15.97
CA GLY A 702 15.21 7.07 -15.46
C GLY A 702 15.36 7.73 -14.09
N GLU A 703 14.27 7.67 -13.34
CA GLU A 703 14.22 7.93 -11.90
C GLU A 703 15.08 6.93 -11.09
N ASP A 704 15.55 5.84 -11.73
CA ASP A 704 16.35 4.78 -11.12
C ASP A 704 15.69 4.28 -9.83
N TYR A 705 14.41 3.94 -9.89
CA TYR A 705 13.66 3.49 -8.72
C TYR A 705 13.60 1.94 -8.69
N TRP A 706 12.97 1.32 -9.67
CA TRP A 706 12.86 -0.13 -9.90
C TRP A 706 13.70 -0.61 -11.09
N ARG A 707 14.73 0.16 -11.45
CA ARG A 707 15.63 -0.09 -12.59
C ARG A 707 17.05 -0.46 -12.19
N GLY A 708 17.24 -1.01 -10.99
CA GLY A 708 18.54 -1.53 -10.56
C GLY A 708 18.81 -1.45 -9.07
N LYS A 709 18.10 -0.57 -8.34
CA LYS A 709 18.16 -0.53 -6.86
C LYS A 709 17.68 -1.83 -6.24
N ILE A 710 18.10 -2.05 -5.00
CA ILE A 710 17.83 -3.26 -4.21
C ILE A 710 16.71 -2.94 -3.23
N TRP A 711 15.71 -3.81 -3.18
CA TRP A 711 14.51 -3.61 -2.39
C TRP A 711 14.33 -4.73 -1.37
N GLY A 712 14.30 -4.38 -0.08
CA GLY A 712 14.34 -5.34 1.03
C GLY A 712 13.17 -6.33 1.03
N ASN A 713 11.98 -5.86 0.69
CA ASN A 713 10.76 -6.66 0.59
C ASN A 713 10.84 -7.77 -0.48
N ILE A 714 11.41 -7.49 -1.66
CA ILE A 714 11.59 -8.51 -2.72
C ILE A 714 12.72 -9.47 -2.37
N ASN A 715 13.80 -8.97 -1.76
CA ASN A 715 14.89 -9.81 -1.28
C ASN A 715 14.44 -10.76 -0.15
N LEU A 716 13.53 -10.32 0.72
CA LEU A 716 12.89 -11.15 1.74
C LEU A 716 12.12 -12.32 1.09
N LEU A 717 11.29 -12.04 0.07
CA LEU A 717 10.59 -13.09 -0.67
C LEU A 717 11.56 -14.05 -1.36
N ALA A 718 12.67 -13.53 -1.92
CA ALA A 718 13.68 -14.35 -2.56
C ALA A 718 14.36 -15.31 -1.58
N ILE A 719 14.71 -14.84 -0.37
CA ILE A 719 15.27 -15.67 0.70
C ILE A 719 14.32 -16.83 1.05
N GLY A 720 13.03 -16.52 1.23
CA GLY A 720 11.99 -17.51 1.53
C GLY A 720 11.81 -18.53 0.40
N ALA A 721 11.72 -18.06 -0.84
CA ALA A 721 11.56 -18.92 -2.01
C ALA A 721 12.77 -19.83 -2.25
N LEU A 722 14.00 -19.30 -2.15
CA LEU A 722 15.22 -20.09 -2.32
C LEU A 722 15.35 -21.16 -1.23
N ARG A 723 14.99 -20.84 0.02
CA ARG A 723 14.91 -21.84 1.10
C ARG A 723 13.89 -22.93 0.78
N HIS A 724 12.69 -22.53 0.35
CA HIS A 724 11.63 -23.48 0.00
C HIS A 724 12.08 -24.41 -1.14
N TYR A 725 12.43 -23.87 -2.30
CA TYR A 725 12.81 -24.66 -3.48
C TYR A 725 14.11 -25.44 -3.28
N GLY A 726 15.07 -24.92 -2.50
CA GLY A 726 16.25 -25.68 -2.12
C GLY A 726 15.92 -26.92 -1.27
N SER A 727 14.83 -26.89 -0.49
CA SER A 727 14.42 -28.02 0.37
C SER A 727 13.48 -29.03 -0.30
N VAL A 728 12.67 -28.60 -1.27
CA VAL A 728 11.65 -29.47 -1.90
C VAL A 728 12.08 -30.04 -3.25
N MET A 729 13.16 -29.52 -3.84
CA MET A 729 13.73 -30.05 -5.07
C MET A 729 14.70 -31.18 -4.73
N ASP A 730 14.49 -32.36 -5.32
CA ASP A 730 15.40 -33.51 -5.21
C ASP A 730 16.59 -33.34 -6.17
N ASP A 731 17.42 -32.32 -5.92
CA ASP A 731 18.63 -32.02 -6.69
C ASP A 731 19.64 -31.27 -5.82
N SER A 732 20.71 -31.96 -5.40
CA SER A 732 21.72 -31.40 -4.50
C SER A 732 22.42 -30.16 -5.06
N THR A 733 22.57 -30.06 -6.38
CA THR A 733 23.23 -28.90 -7.01
C THR A 733 22.34 -27.66 -6.91
N ILE A 734 21.02 -27.84 -7.06
CA ILE A 734 20.04 -26.76 -6.87
C ILE A 734 19.99 -26.34 -5.41
N THR A 735 19.96 -27.31 -4.49
CA THR A 735 19.97 -27.03 -3.05
C THR A 735 21.18 -26.20 -2.67
N GLU A 736 22.39 -26.61 -3.06
CA GLU A 736 23.63 -25.88 -2.78
C GLU A 736 23.63 -24.47 -3.41
N THR A 737 23.18 -24.35 -4.65
CA THR A 737 23.12 -23.06 -5.36
C THR A 737 22.11 -22.13 -4.69
N ALA A 738 20.91 -22.61 -4.39
CA ALA A 738 19.86 -21.83 -3.74
C ALA A 738 20.28 -21.39 -2.33
N ASP A 739 20.93 -22.26 -1.56
CA ASP A 739 21.46 -21.92 -0.24
C ASP A 739 22.62 -20.93 -0.32
N SER A 740 23.51 -21.05 -1.30
CA SER A 740 24.60 -20.09 -1.52
C SER A 740 24.05 -18.70 -1.83
N ILE A 741 23.12 -18.59 -2.78
CA ILE A 741 22.46 -17.34 -3.15
C ILE A 741 21.71 -16.75 -1.95
N ARG A 742 20.96 -17.58 -1.22
CA ARG A 742 20.20 -17.16 -0.04
C ARG A 742 21.11 -16.60 1.06
N LYS A 743 22.23 -17.28 1.36
CA LYS A 743 23.20 -16.82 2.36
C LYS A 743 23.83 -15.50 1.94
N ARG A 744 24.23 -15.36 0.68
CA ARG A 744 24.76 -14.11 0.14
C ARG A 744 23.77 -12.96 0.29
N ILE A 745 22.51 -13.12 -0.14
CA ILE A 745 21.48 -12.09 0.06
C ILE A 745 21.36 -11.72 1.55
N HIS A 746 21.36 -12.71 2.44
CA HIS A 746 21.24 -12.47 3.88
C HIS A 746 22.45 -11.74 4.48
N GLU A 747 23.66 -12.17 4.14
CA GLU A 747 24.93 -11.60 4.63
C GLU A 747 25.18 -10.21 4.04
N ASP A 748 25.00 -10.05 2.73
CA ASP A 748 25.26 -8.81 2.00
C ASP A 748 24.28 -7.70 2.43
N CYS A 749 22.97 -8.00 2.52
CA CYS A 749 21.99 -7.04 3.01
C CYS A 749 22.27 -6.66 4.47
N ARG A 750 22.66 -7.63 5.31
CA ARG A 750 22.96 -7.38 6.72
C ARG A 750 24.22 -6.55 6.89
N GLY A 751 25.28 -6.86 6.15
CA GLY A 751 26.55 -6.13 6.19
C GLY A 751 26.35 -4.68 5.76
N TRP A 752 25.62 -4.46 4.66
CA TRP A 752 25.34 -3.10 4.18
C TRP A 752 24.53 -2.26 5.18
N VAL A 753 23.47 -2.83 5.78
CA VAL A 753 22.69 -2.12 6.81
C VAL A 753 23.56 -1.73 8.00
N GLN A 754 24.48 -2.60 8.42
CA GLN A 754 25.41 -2.29 9.51
C GLN A 754 26.43 -1.21 9.11
N GLU A 755 27.00 -1.26 7.90
CA GLU A 755 27.93 -0.25 7.40
C GLU A 755 27.29 1.13 7.23
N GLU A 756 26.05 1.20 6.74
CA GLU A 756 25.30 2.47 6.67
C GLU A 756 24.99 3.03 8.05
N GLU A 757 24.59 2.19 9.01
CA GLU A 757 24.36 2.60 10.40
C GLU A 757 25.63 3.10 11.10
N GLU A 758 26.80 2.52 10.79
CA GLU A 758 28.08 3.01 11.30
C GLU A 758 28.55 4.31 10.64
N TYR A 759 28.16 4.54 9.38
CA TYR A 759 28.51 5.74 8.63
C TYR A 759 27.68 6.98 9.04
N LEU A 760 26.39 6.78 9.36
CA LEU A 760 25.44 7.84 9.77
C LEU A 760 25.64 8.28 11.23
#